data_AF-A0A564YK87-F1
#
_entry.id   AF-A0A564YK87-F1
#
_cell.length_a   1.000
_cell.length_b   1.000
_cell.length_c   1.000
_cell.angle_alpha   90.00
_cell.angle_beta   90.00
_cell.angle_gamma   90.00
#
_symmetry.space_group_name_H-M   'P 1'
#
loop_
_entity.id
_entity.type
_entity.pdbx_description
1 polymer ?
#
loop_
_entity_poly.entity_id
_entity_poly.type
_entity_poly.pdbx_seq_one_letter_code
_entity_poly.pdbx_strand_id
1 'polypeptide(L)'
;MTAFMNQFPAQMCQILAIRDKFVDVSKQSDEKLSAMIEAAKDFRSGMEPLKKEVDQLQTRVKNLQFCIEGLSHVQNFYKTGREVEQTIIQGPAANLTEYLKAMDRIKDSLVYFNQNDTDHLEYTRLSTLLSNGLKALHNYFGEILNKSFVPMPSDVLYKLAEKDDAISLDGTKQEQVSPQTMPTSLECESVSEESVRILQEISTWLRKATTLVNSKEGTQKPHLHLARLFHSRGGGVSMDGSSGSGGYQISQSLAQYCEFRKDLMSVSLTKLREYQKSLEKNAQIARSRVTMSGSQVNSATPGRRRGLKAVGIVWDANSRRGVANDIREADDLDSEHYATSLSAFLILIERERLLLDRLNLAANSHEAHFAYNLICRNIITDLMTEGGAYVRLMNRVISRSEFYMIVSLLTIMRRIIDLSSTIVETLKTVSSLSQPLTDIVNRFRAQIKATFDAFLQQVQPGAGSSQVPPDATVHELASNVILFLEKLFDYEITVGTCLTWEEVRISPETTFQYLTTVDSKPKMARTAFGQYIFRVTTSLVGNIDKKAEAYSDDLTRIVFQMNNLRYILTNLKSTGLQEILNEYDNTAAEKLNKILNESKQVYVRACMRCVNLPSLAFVNQFSQRRQMDSKERSQMKDVWTNINQGISNLMKQHSQLSIPDKELREELRACLTRELIPLYQTFHDRSLQTPFTSRREKYIKMTPAEFQIKLNQLLGLVPQAAKS
;
A
#
# COMPACT_ATOMS: atom_id res chain seq x y z
N MET A 1 -4.58 -123.74 86.59
CA MET A 1 -5.70 -123.58 85.64
C MET A 1 -7.06 -123.34 86.33
N THR A 2 -7.19 -123.55 87.64
CA THR A 2 -8.44 -123.31 88.42
C THR A 2 -8.53 -121.94 89.10
N ALA A 3 -7.42 -121.22 89.33
CA ALA A 3 -7.44 -119.87 89.90
C ALA A 3 -7.83 -118.76 88.89
N PHE A 4 -7.54 -118.98 87.59
CA PHE A 4 -7.83 -118.04 86.50
C PHE A 4 -9.33 -118.01 86.12
N MET A 5 -10.04 -119.12 86.35
CA MET A 5 -11.49 -119.25 86.12
C MET A 5 -12.33 -118.49 87.17
N ASN A 6 -11.80 -118.27 88.39
CA ASN A 6 -12.51 -117.53 89.45
C ASN A 6 -12.38 -116.00 89.37
N GLN A 7 -11.46 -115.46 88.55
CA GLN A 7 -11.26 -114.01 88.39
C GLN A 7 -12.02 -113.41 87.20
N PHE A 8 -12.48 -114.23 86.25
CA PHE A 8 -13.20 -113.79 85.05
C PHE A 8 -14.51 -113.05 85.36
N PRO A 9 -15.38 -113.53 86.28
CA PRO A 9 -16.62 -112.83 86.63
C PRO A 9 -16.34 -111.48 87.31
N ALA A 10 -15.31 -111.42 88.16
CA ALA A 10 -14.93 -110.21 88.88
C ALA A 10 -14.36 -109.13 87.95
N GLN A 11 -13.54 -109.51 86.98
CA GLN A 11 -13.03 -108.58 85.96
C GLN A 11 -14.15 -108.11 85.01
N MET A 12 -15.10 -108.98 84.65
CA MET A 12 -16.24 -108.60 83.82
C MET A 12 -17.18 -107.62 84.55
N CYS A 13 -17.40 -107.80 85.86
CA CYS A 13 -18.14 -106.84 86.69
C CYS A 13 -17.42 -105.49 86.81
N GLN A 14 -16.08 -105.47 86.92
CA GLN A 14 -15.32 -104.21 86.89
C GLN A 14 -15.42 -103.50 85.53
N ILE A 15 -15.35 -104.23 84.42
CA ILE A 15 -15.49 -103.66 83.07
C ILE A 15 -16.91 -103.10 82.87
N LEU A 16 -17.95 -103.80 83.33
CA LEU A 16 -19.32 -103.31 83.28
C LEU A 16 -19.52 -102.06 84.16
N ALA A 17 -18.93 -102.02 85.36
CA ALA A 17 -18.97 -100.85 86.22
C ALA A 17 -18.21 -99.63 85.64
N ILE A 18 -17.10 -99.86 84.92
CA ILE A 18 -16.37 -98.81 84.20
C ILE A 18 -17.19 -98.31 83.02
N ARG A 19 -17.82 -99.22 82.25
CA ARG A 19 -18.74 -98.85 81.17
C ARG A 19 -19.88 -97.99 81.69
N ASP A 20 -20.51 -98.38 82.78
CA ASP A 20 -21.65 -97.62 83.33
C ASP A 20 -21.19 -96.25 83.86
N LYS A 21 -20.01 -96.15 84.50
CA LYS A 21 -19.38 -94.86 84.83
C LYS A 21 -19.06 -94.01 83.60
N PHE A 22 -18.60 -94.62 82.51
CA PHE A 22 -18.30 -93.91 81.27
C PHE A 22 -19.58 -93.40 80.60
N VAL A 23 -20.65 -94.19 80.62
CA VAL A 23 -21.98 -93.78 80.16
C VAL A 23 -22.50 -92.62 80.99
N ASP A 24 -22.38 -92.67 82.33
CA ASP A 24 -22.78 -91.57 83.21
C ASP A 24 -21.95 -90.29 82.97
N VAL A 25 -20.63 -90.41 82.81
CA VAL A 25 -19.76 -89.27 82.49
C VAL A 25 -20.06 -88.71 81.10
N SER A 26 -20.34 -89.56 80.11
CA SER A 26 -20.75 -89.13 78.77
C SER A 26 -22.08 -88.39 78.82
N LYS A 27 -23.04 -88.88 79.61
CA LYS A 27 -24.35 -88.24 79.80
C LYS A 27 -24.20 -86.89 80.50
N GLN A 28 -23.35 -86.82 81.52
CA GLN A 28 -23.03 -85.57 82.23
C GLN A 28 -22.26 -84.58 81.34
N SER A 29 -21.42 -85.08 80.42
CA SER A 29 -20.74 -84.28 79.42
C SER A 29 -21.74 -83.71 78.41
N ASP A 30 -22.66 -84.52 77.89
CA ASP A 30 -23.71 -84.08 76.97
C ASP A 30 -24.64 -83.05 77.62
N GLU A 31 -24.98 -83.21 78.90
CA GLU A 31 -25.75 -82.23 79.65
C GLU A 31 -25.01 -80.89 79.80
N LYS A 32 -23.71 -80.92 80.14
CA LYS A 32 -22.89 -79.70 80.22
C LYS A 32 -22.70 -79.02 78.88
N LEU A 33 -22.50 -79.79 77.81
CA LEU A 33 -22.33 -79.26 76.46
C LEU A 33 -23.65 -78.66 75.96
N SER A 34 -24.78 -79.31 76.25
CA SER A 34 -26.11 -78.78 75.96
C SER A 34 -26.38 -77.49 76.75
N ALA A 35 -26.05 -77.46 78.05
CA ALA A 35 -26.19 -76.25 78.87
C ALA A 35 -25.29 -75.10 78.38
N MET A 36 -24.08 -75.39 77.91
CA MET A 36 -23.17 -74.40 77.34
C MET A 36 -23.66 -73.88 75.97
N ILE A 37 -24.24 -74.75 75.14
CA ILE A 37 -24.87 -74.36 73.88
C ILE A 37 -26.09 -73.47 74.15
N GLU A 38 -26.93 -73.83 75.13
CA GLU A 38 -28.09 -73.02 75.49
C GLU A 38 -27.67 -71.67 76.07
N ALA A 39 -26.66 -71.62 76.95
CA ALA A 39 -26.09 -70.37 77.44
C ALA A 39 -25.46 -69.51 76.33
N ALA A 40 -24.81 -70.12 75.33
CA ALA A 40 -24.26 -69.42 74.17
C ALA A 40 -25.37 -68.89 73.24
N LYS A 41 -26.49 -69.61 73.15
CA LYS A 41 -27.68 -69.23 72.38
C LYS A 41 -28.44 -68.09 73.06
N ASP A 42 -28.56 -68.11 74.38
CA ASP A 42 -29.12 -67.03 75.20
C ASP A 42 -28.22 -65.79 75.18
N PHE A 43 -26.90 -65.97 75.23
CA PHE A 43 -25.97 -64.85 75.08
C PHE A 43 -26.04 -64.25 73.68
N ARG A 44 -26.13 -65.08 72.63
CA ARG A 44 -26.30 -64.61 71.25
C ARG A 44 -27.63 -63.87 71.06
N SER A 45 -28.73 -64.44 71.54
CA SER A 45 -30.05 -63.82 71.45
C SER A 45 -30.13 -62.51 72.25
N GLY A 46 -29.40 -62.40 73.37
CA GLY A 46 -29.21 -61.16 74.12
C GLY A 46 -28.27 -60.15 73.45
N MET A 47 -27.25 -60.59 72.71
CA MET A 47 -26.33 -59.73 71.96
C MET A 47 -26.90 -59.24 70.63
N GLU A 48 -27.86 -59.95 70.04
CA GLU A 48 -28.52 -59.58 68.78
C GLU A 48 -29.21 -58.19 68.83
N PRO A 49 -30.03 -57.85 69.84
CA PRO A 49 -30.58 -56.51 69.98
C PRO A 49 -29.51 -55.46 70.26
N LEU A 50 -28.46 -55.79 71.03
CA LEU A 50 -27.36 -54.87 71.31
C LEU A 50 -26.55 -54.55 70.05
N LYS A 51 -26.29 -55.56 69.21
CA LYS A 51 -25.63 -55.38 67.91
C LYS A 51 -26.48 -54.50 66.99
N LYS A 52 -27.81 -54.73 66.97
CA LYS A 52 -28.75 -53.89 66.22
C LYS A 52 -28.77 -52.45 66.71
N GLU A 53 -28.69 -52.21 68.02
CA GLU A 53 -28.57 -50.86 68.59
C GLU A 53 -27.23 -50.20 68.23
N VAL A 54 -26.13 -50.94 68.27
CA VAL A 54 -24.80 -50.44 67.86
C VAL A 54 -24.79 -50.06 66.38
N ASP A 55 -25.38 -50.87 65.50
CA ASP A 55 -25.49 -50.57 64.07
C ASP A 55 -26.37 -49.33 63.82
N GLN A 56 -27.46 -49.17 64.58
CA GLN A 56 -28.31 -47.97 64.54
C GLN A 56 -27.55 -46.72 65.04
N LEU A 57 -26.77 -46.84 66.10
CA LEU A 57 -25.93 -45.76 66.62
C LEU A 57 -24.84 -45.36 65.63
N GLN A 58 -24.15 -46.32 65.01
CA GLN A 58 -23.16 -46.04 63.97
C GLN A 58 -23.80 -45.33 62.77
N THR A 59 -25.00 -45.76 62.36
CA THR A 59 -25.76 -45.10 61.29
C THR A 59 -26.13 -43.66 61.68
N ARG A 60 -26.56 -43.42 62.92
CA ARG A 60 -26.85 -42.07 63.43
C ARG A 60 -25.61 -41.18 63.48
N VAL A 61 -24.47 -41.71 63.95
CA VAL A 61 -23.19 -40.96 63.97
C VAL A 61 -22.78 -40.58 62.55
N LYS A 62 -22.90 -41.50 61.59
CA LYS A 62 -22.63 -41.21 60.18
C LYS A 62 -23.57 -40.15 59.61
N ASN A 63 -24.87 -40.22 59.92
CA ASN A 63 -25.83 -39.19 59.52
C ASN A 63 -25.52 -37.83 60.15
N LEU A 64 -25.11 -37.79 61.42
CA LEU A 64 -24.70 -36.55 62.09
C LEU A 64 -23.42 -35.98 61.46
N GLN A 65 -22.45 -36.81 61.10
CA GLN A 65 -21.24 -36.37 60.39
C GLN A 65 -21.61 -35.75 59.03
N PHE A 66 -22.47 -36.40 58.24
CA PHE A 66 -22.96 -35.83 56.99
C PHE A 66 -23.70 -34.50 57.20
N CYS A 67 -24.50 -34.37 58.27
CA CYS A 67 -25.16 -33.10 58.59
C CYS A 67 -24.16 -32.01 59.00
N ILE A 68 -23.10 -32.34 59.76
CA ILE A 68 -22.06 -31.38 60.16
C ILE A 68 -21.24 -30.93 58.94
N GLU A 69 -20.87 -31.85 58.07
CA GLU A 69 -20.18 -31.56 56.81
C GLU A 69 -21.06 -30.70 55.89
N GLY A 70 -22.34 -31.05 55.75
CA GLY A 70 -23.32 -30.26 55.03
C GLY A 70 -23.47 -28.84 55.60
N LEU A 71 -23.62 -28.70 56.92
CA LEU A 71 -23.72 -27.40 57.58
C LEU A 71 -22.45 -26.57 57.43
N SER A 72 -21.27 -27.20 57.51
CA SER A 72 -19.98 -26.55 57.30
C SER A 72 -19.83 -26.06 55.85
N HIS A 73 -20.29 -26.85 54.89
CA HIS A 73 -20.31 -26.47 53.47
C HIS A 73 -21.18 -25.24 53.23
N VAL A 74 -22.39 -25.20 53.79
CA VAL A 74 -23.27 -24.02 53.72
C VAL A 74 -22.62 -22.82 54.41
N GLN A 75 -22.10 -22.99 55.63
CA GLN A 75 -21.47 -21.92 56.40
C GLN A 75 -20.31 -21.25 55.64
N ASN A 76 -19.55 -22.01 54.85
CA ASN A 76 -18.45 -21.48 54.05
C ASN A 76 -18.92 -20.44 53.01
N PHE A 77 -20.09 -20.64 52.39
CA PHE A 77 -20.66 -19.68 51.43
C PHE A 77 -21.10 -18.37 52.09
N TYR A 78 -21.64 -18.43 53.31
CA TYR A 78 -22.02 -17.24 54.07
C TYR A 78 -20.81 -16.47 54.63
N LYS A 79 -19.69 -17.15 54.89
CA LYS A 79 -18.44 -16.51 55.32
C LYS A 79 -17.63 -15.91 54.17
N THR A 80 -17.79 -16.44 52.94
CA THR A 80 -17.04 -16.01 51.76
C THR A 80 -16.95 -14.49 51.66
N GLY A 81 -18.07 -13.78 51.75
CA GLY A 81 -18.11 -12.32 51.57
C GLY A 81 -17.19 -11.55 52.52
N ARG A 82 -17.07 -11.98 53.79
CA ARG A 82 -16.20 -11.32 54.79
C ARG A 82 -14.73 -11.66 54.59
N GLU A 83 -14.44 -12.90 54.22
CA GLU A 83 -13.07 -13.40 54.08
C GLU A 83 -12.39 -12.86 52.82
N VAL A 84 -13.13 -12.70 51.72
CA VAL A 84 -12.59 -12.24 50.43
C VAL A 84 -12.59 -10.72 50.26
N GLU A 85 -13.40 -9.99 51.03
CA GLU A 85 -13.59 -8.54 50.86
C GLU A 85 -12.28 -7.75 50.94
N GLN A 86 -11.39 -8.11 51.87
CA GLN A 86 -10.08 -7.45 51.98
C GLN A 86 -9.20 -7.69 50.74
N THR A 87 -9.21 -8.90 50.20
CA THR A 87 -8.50 -9.24 48.95
C THR A 87 -9.07 -8.46 47.77
N ILE A 88 -10.40 -8.31 47.67
CA ILE A 88 -11.04 -7.54 46.60
C ILE A 88 -10.70 -6.04 46.71
N ILE A 89 -10.65 -5.49 47.92
CA ILE A 89 -10.29 -4.07 48.17
C ILE A 89 -8.82 -3.79 47.83
N GLN A 90 -7.91 -4.70 48.17
CA GLN A 90 -6.47 -4.56 47.83
C GLN A 90 -6.21 -4.57 46.32
N GLY A 91 -7.09 -5.22 45.56
CA GLY A 91 -7.03 -5.23 44.10
C GLY A 91 -6.06 -6.27 43.52
N PRO A 92 -6.13 -6.51 42.20
CA PRO A 92 -5.38 -7.56 41.52
C PRO A 92 -3.87 -7.27 41.37
N ALA A 93 -3.43 -6.03 41.64
CA ALA A 93 -2.02 -5.63 41.53
C ALA A 93 -1.13 -6.22 42.64
N ALA A 94 -1.70 -6.54 43.81
CA ALA A 94 -0.95 -7.09 44.94
C ALA A 94 -0.62 -8.58 44.72
N ASN A 95 -1.62 -9.39 44.39
CA ASN A 95 -1.45 -10.80 44.07
C ASN A 95 -2.59 -11.28 43.15
N LEU A 96 -2.30 -11.37 41.85
CA LEU A 96 -3.30 -11.76 40.85
C LEU A 96 -3.87 -13.16 41.13
N THR A 97 -3.03 -14.13 41.48
CA THR A 97 -3.47 -15.51 41.69
C THR A 97 -4.42 -15.64 42.88
N GLU A 98 -4.12 -14.96 44.00
CA GLU A 98 -5.02 -14.94 45.16
C GLU A 98 -6.30 -14.16 44.87
N TYR A 99 -6.21 -13.07 44.12
CA TYR A 99 -7.35 -12.28 43.71
C TYR A 99 -8.32 -13.09 42.82
N LEU A 100 -7.82 -13.82 41.82
CA LEU A 100 -8.64 -14.66 40.95
C LEU A 100 -9.30 -15.81 41.75
N LYS A 101 -8.60 -16.41 42.71
CA LYS A 101 -9.18 -17.42 43.62
C LYS A 101 -10.30 -16.84 44.49
N ALA A 102 -10.12 -15.62 44.99
CA ALA A 102 -11.16 -14.91 45.74
C ALA A 102 -12.40 -14.64 44.85
N MET A 103 -12.19 -14.26 43.59
CA MET A 103 -13.26 -14.04 42.61
C MET A 103 -14.00 -15.34 42.25
N ASP A 104 -13.29 -16.47 42.09
CA ASP A 104 -13.91 -17.80 41.90
C ASP A 104 -14.76 -18.17 43.11
N ARG A 105 -14.26 -17.96 44.33
CA ARG A 105 -15.01 -18.25 45.56
C ARG A 105 -16.29 -17.41 45.68
N ILE A 106 -16.24 -16.12 45.31
CA ILE A 106 -17.43 -15.25 45.25
C ILE A 106 -18.43 -15.80 44.23
N LYS A 107 -17.95 -16.18 43.03
CA LYS A 107 -18.78 -16.73 41.97
C LYS A 107 -19.46 -18.03 42.39
N ASP A 108 -18.73 -18.98 42.96
CA ASP A 108 -19.29 -20.25 43.44
C ASP A 108 -20.34 -20.02 44.54
N SER A 109 -20.08 -19.06 45.44
CA SER A 109 -21.04 -18.66 46.46
C SER A 109 -22.30 -18.04 45.86
N LEU A 110 -22.17 -17.20 44.84
CA LEU A 110 -23.31 -16.61 44.13
C LEU A 110 -24.13 -17.65 43.36
N VAL A 111 -23.49 -18.68 42.78
CA VAL A 111 -24.19 -19.81 42.14
C VAL A 111 -24.97 -20.61 43.19
N TYR A 112 -24.34 -20.90 44.33
CA TYR A 112 -24.99 -21.59 45.45
C TYR A 112 -26.22 -20.82 45.98
N PHE A 113 -26.09 -19.52 46.26
CA PHE A 113 -27.22 -18.70 46.72
C PHE A 113 -28.31 -18.60 45.66
N ASN A 114 -27.96 -18.46 44.38
CA ASN A 114 -28.96 -18.41 43.32
C ASN A 114 -29.75 -19.73 43.16
N GLN A 115 -29.17 -20.87 43.53
CA GLN A 115 -29.84 -22.18 43.52
C GLN A 115 -30.72 -22.42 44.75
N ASN A 116 -30.38 -21.82 45.90
CA ASN A 116 -31.00 -22.15 47.18
C ASN A 116 -31.83 -21.01 47.80
N ASP A 117 -31.50 -19.73 47.57
CA ASP A 117 -32.20 -18.54 48.11
C ASP A 117 -31.82 -17.22 47.39
N THR A 118 -32.75 -16.59 46.66
CA THR A 118 -32.48 -15.37 45.87
C THR A 118 -32.54 -14.05 46.65
N ASP A 119 -33.17 -14.03 47.83
CA ASP A 119 -33.53 -12.80 48.55
C ASP A 119 -32.63 -12.51 49.77
N HIS A 120 -31.49 -13.21 49.87
CA HIS A 120 -30.58 -13.07 51.00
C HIS A 120 -29.67 -11.83 50.87
N LEU A 121 -29.47 -11.08 51.98
CA LEU A 121 -28.61 -9.88 52.01
C LEU A 121 -27.16 -10.15 51.53
N GLU A 122 -26.64 -11.34 51.83
CA GLU A 122 -25.29 -11.75 51.39
C GLU A 122 -25.21 -11.95 49.86
N TYR A 123 -26.30 -12.28 49.18
CA TYR A 123 -26.30 -12.34 47.71
C TYR A 123 -26.08 -10.94 47.12
N THR A 124 -26.78 -9.92 47.63
CA THR A 124 -26.59 -8.52 47.19
C THR A 124 -25.17 -8.03 47.50
N ARG A 125 -24.62 -8.38 48.67
CA ARG A 125 -23.24 -8.04 49.03
C ARG A 125 -22.22 -8.70 48.09
N LEU A 126 -22.33 -10.02 47.87
CA LEU A 126 -21.44 -10.77 46.99
C LEU A 126 -21.56 -10.30 45.53
N SER A 127 -22.76 -9.96 45.06
CA SER A 127 -23.01 -9.40 43.73
C SER A 127 -22.31 -8.05 43.56
N THR A 128 -22.37 -7.19 44.59
CA THR A 128 -21.67 -5.89 44.60
C THR A 128 -20.15 -6.09 44.63
N LEU A 129 -19.64 -7.00 45.47
CA LEU A 129 -18.22 -7.35 45.53
C LEU A 129 -17.73 -7.90 44.20
N LEU A 130 -18.50 -8.78 43.54
CA LEU A 130 -18.19 -9.29 42.21
C LEU A 130 -18.14 -8.16 41.17
N SER A 131 -19.12 -7.25 41.15
CA SER A 131 -19.15 -6.13 40.21
C SER A 131 -17.94 -5.20 40.41
N ASN A 132 -17.60 -4.87 41.66
CA ASN A 132 -16.41 -4.07 41.98
C ASN A 132 -15.13 -4.82 41.62
N GLY A 133 -15.08 -6.12 41.89
CA GLY A 133 -13.93 -6.96 41.58
C GLY A 133 -13.69 -7.10 40.08
N LEU A 134 -14.74 -7.22 39.27
CA LEU A 134 -14.67 -7.21 37.81
C LEU A 134 -14.18 -5.86 37.28
N LYS A 135 -14.70 -4.74 37.81
CA LYS A 135 -14.22 -3.40 37.43
C LYS A 135 -12.73 -3.22 37.75
N ALA A 136 -12.28 -3.64 38.93
CA ALA A 136 -10.87 -3.58 39.31
C ALA A 136 -10.00 -4.47 38.41
N LEU A 137 -10.50 -5.65 38.00
CA LEU A 137 -9.80 -6.54 37.07
C LEU A 137 -9.67 -5.92 35.67
N HIS A 138 -10.72 -5.29 35.14
CA HIS A 138 -10.68 -4.56 33.86
C HIS A 138 -9.76 -3.33 33.91
N ASN A 139 -9.80 -2.58 35.01
CA ASN A 139 -8.90 -1.44 35.21
C ASN A 139 -7.44 -1.90 35.22
N TYR A 140 -7.13 -2.94 35.98
CA TYR A 140 -5.78 -3.50 36.04
C TYR A 140 -5.33 -4.07 34.68
N PHE A 141 -6.20 -4.76 33.96
CA PHE A 141 -5.91 -5.19 32.59
C PHE A 141 -5.52 -4.01 31.69
N GLY A 142 -6.28 -2.91 31.75
CA GLY A 142 -5.98 -1.67 31.02
C GLY A 142 -4.69 -0.99 31.46
N GLU A 143 -4.38 -0.97 32.76
CA GLU A 143 -3.12 -0.44 33.29
C GLU A 143 -1.92 -1.24 32.78
N ILE A 144 -2.02 -2.56 32.74
CA ILE A 144 -0.97 -3.42 32.18
C ILE A 144 -0.80 -3.16 30.68
N LEU A 145 -1.88 -2.98 29.91
CA LEU A 145 -1.79 -2.59 28.50
C LEU A 145 -1.04 -1.26 28.33
N ASN A 146 -1.45 -0.22 29.06
CA ASN A 146 -0.83 1.11 29.01
C ASN A 146 0.65 1.09 29.42
N LYS A 147 1.02 0.26 30.41
CA LYS A 147 2.41 0.13 30.87
C LYS A 147 3.29 -0.66 29.90
N SER A 148 2.70 -1.63 29.20
CA SER A 148 3.46 -2.62 28.41
C SER A 148 3.62 -2.24 26.95
N PHE A 149 2.74 -1.40 26.41
CA PHE A 149 2.73 -1.03 25.00
C PHE A 149 2.89 0.47 24.82
N VAL A 150 3.79 0.85 23.93
CA VAL A 150 4.04 2.24 23.55
C VAL A 150 3.96 2.38 22.03
N PRO A 151 3.61 3.58 21.50
CA PRO A 151 3.61 3.82 20.08
C PRO A 151 4.97 3.48 19.47
N MET A 152 4.96 2.89 18.28
CA MET A 152 6.21 2.48 17.62
C MET A 152 7.11 3.71 17.37
N PRO A 153 8.42 3.62 17.66
CA PRO A 153 9.35 4.70 17.34
C PRO A 153 9.27 5.08 15.85
N SER A 154 9.06 6.37 15.58
CA SER A 154 8.79 6.85 14.22
C SER A 154 9.97 6.68 13.27
N ASP A 155 11.22 6.74 13.76
CA ASP A 155 12.40 6.53 12.95
C ASP A 155 12.55 5.06 12.51
N VAL A 156 12.20 4.11 13.39
CA VAL A 156 12.20 2.68 13.08
C VAL A 156 11.07 2.35 12.12
N LEU A 157 9.85 2.83 12.39
CA LEU A 157 8.69 2.61 11.52
C LEU A 157 8.92 3.21 10.14
N TYR A 158 9.50 4.42 10.06
CA TYR A 158 9.89 5.04 8.80
C TYR A 158 10.91 4.21 8.03
N LYS A 159 11.99 3.76 8.69
CA LYS A 159 13.02 2.91 8.06
C LYS A 159 12.45 1.61 7.54
N LEU A 160 11.54 0.97 8.27
CA LEU A 160 10.89 -0.27 7.82
C LEU A 160 9.94 -0.01 6.66
N ALA A 161 9.14 1.06 6.75
CA ALA A 161 8.23 1.48 5.71
C ALA A 161 8.95 1.92 4.42
N GLU A 162 10.21 2.35 4.49
CA GLU A 162 11.06 2.62 3.31
C GLU A 162 11.89 1.41 2.86
N LYS A 163 12.35 0.53 3.76
CA LYS A 163 13.27 -0.58 3.43
C LYS A 163 12.66 -1.64 2.51
N ASP A 164 11.34 -1.74 2.44
CA ASP A 164 10.67 -2.57 1.42
C ASP A 164 10.98 -2.09 -0.02
N ASP A 165 11.64 -0.95 -0.21
CA ASP A 165 12.21 -0.51 -1.51
C ASP A 165 13.47 -1.29 -1.94
N ALA A 166 14.07 -2.13 -1.09
CA ALA A 166 15.29 -2.88 -1.41
C ALA A 166 15.06 -4.16 -2.25
N ILE A 167 13.83 -4.42 -2.69
CA ILE A 167 13.54 -5.46 -3.68
C ILE A 167 13.17 -4.78 -5.00
N SER A 168 14.20 -4.48 -5.80
CA SER A 168 14.22 -4.40 -7.28
C SER A 168 15.07 -3.22 -7.75
N LEU A 169 16.33 -3.51 -8.13
CA LEU A 169 17.09 -2.71 -9.11
C LEU A 169 18.42 -3.34 -9.58
N ASP A 170 18.60 -4.67 -9.54
CA ASP A 170 19.66 -5.28 -10.35
C ASP A 170 19.27 -6.64 -10.93
N GLY A 171 19.36 -6.73 -12.25
CA GLY A 171 18.97 -7.87 -13.08
C GLY A 171 20.02 -8.97 -13.15
N THR A 172 20.82 -9.17 -12.10
CA THR A 172 21.78 -10.26 -12.01
C THR A 172 21.33 -11.27 -10.96
N LYS A 173 20.93 -12.45 -11.45
CA LYS A 173 20.86 -13.67 -10.64
C LYS A 173 22.24 -13.95 -10.03
N GLN A 174 22.32 -13.95 -8.70
CA GLN A 174 23.23 -14.80 -7.92
C GLN A 174 22.37 -15.39 -6.80
N GLU A 175 21.90 -16.63 -6.98
CA GLU A 175 22.49 -17.86 -6.44
C GLU A 175 22.34 -18.00 -4.91
N GLN A 176 21.50 -18.98 -4.57
CA GLN A 176 21.43 -19.75 -3.33
C GLN A 176 21.69 -19.02 -2.00
N VAL A 177 20.58 -18.70 -1.32
CA VAL A 177 20.56 -18.69 0.14
C VAL A 177 19.59 -19.78 0.60
N SER A 178 20.13 -20.74 1.33
CA SER A 178 19.42 -21.83 2.00
C SER A 178 18.29 -21.29 2.90
N PRO A 179 17.21 -22.07 3.15
CA PRO A 179 16.03 -21.62 3.88
C PRO A 179 16.27 -21.62 5.40
N GLN A 180 17.29 -20.91 5.90
CA GLN A 180 17.54 -20.77 7.34
C GLN A 180 18.27 -19.46 7.63
N THR A 181 17.56 -18.32 7.58
CA THR A 181 17.64 -17.18 8.52
C THR A 181 16.86 -15.99 7.96
N MET A 182 15.56 -15.94 8.29
CA MET A 182 14.78 -14.71 8.26
C MET A 182 15.40 -13.73 9.27
N PRO A 183 15.60 -12.43 8.96
CA PRO A 183 16.00 -11.46 9.97
C PRO A 183 14.91 -11.37 11.04
N THR A 184 15.27 -11.86 12.23
CA THR A 184 14.70 -11.62 13.56
C THR A 184 13.42 -10.77 13.64
N SER A 185 12.32 -11.52 13.68
CA SER A 185 11.04 -11.23 14.31
C SER A 185 11.15 -10.46 15.66
N LEU A 186 10.34 -9.39 15.81
CA LEU A 186 9.85 -8.82 17.08
C LEU A 186 10.80 -8.03 18.01
N GLU A 187 11.98 -7.56 17.59
CA GLU A 187 12.87 -6.78 18.50
C GLU A 187 12.32 -5.41 18.98
N CYS A 188 11.26 -4.87 18.37
CA CYS A 188 10.78 -3.51 18.68
C CYS A 188 9.57 -3.43 19.62
N GLU A 189 8.98 -4.56 20.01
CA GLU A 189 7.94 -4.63 21.04
C GLU A 189 8.40 -5.62 22.12
N SER A 190 9.40 -5.22 22.91
CA SER A 190 9.89 -5.98 24.06
C SER A 190 8.86 -5.96 25.20
N VAL A 191 7.71 -6.59 24.97
CA VAL A 191 6.69 -6.80 26.00
C VAL A 191 7.25 -7.82 26.99
N SER A 192 7.30 -7.43 28.27
CA SER A 192 7.73 -8.31 29.36
C SER A 192 6.88 -9.59 29.39
N GLU A 193 7.52 -10.74 29.54
CA GLU A 193 6.85 -12.03 29.73
C GLU A 193 5.88 -12.01 30.92
N GLU A 194 6.19 -11.20 31.95
CA GLU A 194 5.30 -11.00 33.10
C GLU A 194 3.98 -10.34 32.69
N SER A 195 4.04 -9.28 31.88
CA SER A 195 2.84 -8.60 31.37
C SER A 195 2.01 -9.53 30.49
N VAL A 196 2.65 -10.31 29.62
CA VAL A 196 1.96 -11.31 28.78
C VAL A 196 1.24 -12.33 29.65
N ARG A 197 1.91 -12.88 30.67
CA ARG A 197 1.32 -13.85 31.60
C ARG A 197 0.10 -13.25 32.32
N ILE A 198 0.22 -12.04 32.86
CA ILE A 198 -0.89 -11.35 33.54
C ILE A 198 -2.09 -11.16 32.61
N LEU A 199 -1.88 -10.66 31.39
CA LEU A 199 -2.95 -10.44 30.42
C LEU A 199 -3.63 -11.76 30.02
N GLN A 200 -2.84 -12.83 29.84
CA GLN A 200 -3.35 -14.18 29.56
C GLN A 200 -4.17 -14.74 30.74
N GLU A 201 -3.67 -14.64 31.97
CA GLU A 201 -4.36 -15.11 33.18
C GLU A 201 -5.71 -14.40 33.35
N ILE A 202 -5.73 -13.06 33.23
CA ILE A 202 -6.96 -12.27 33.34
C ILE A 202 -7.95 -12.64 32.22
N SER A 203 -7.48 -12.70 30.97
CA SER A 203 -8.34 -12.96 29.81
C SER A 203 -8.88 -14.39 29.81
N THR A 204 -8.07 -15.38 30.20
CA THR A 204 -8.54 -16.77 30.35
C THR A 204 -9.55 -16.90 31.48
N TRP A 205 -9.34 -16.23 32.60
CA TRP A 205 -10.30 -16.21 33.71
C TRP A 205 -11.62 -15.57 33.31
N LEU A 206 -11.60 -14.38 32.69
CA LEU A 206 -12.81 -13.68 32.22
C LEU A 206 -13.63 -14.51 31.21
N ARG A 207 -12.96 -15.23 30.30
CA ARG A 207 -13.60 -16.15 29.36
C ARG A 207 -14.28 -17.31 30.08
N LYS A 208 -13.57 -17.99 30.99
CA LYS A 208 -14.13 -19.10 31.80
C LYS A 208 -15.26 -18.64 32.71
N ALA A 209 -15.16 -17.44 33.28
CA ALA A 209 -16.18 -16.88 34.16
C ALA A 209 -17.48 -16.64 33.39
N THR A 210 -17.41 -16.13 32.16
CA THR A 210 -18.58 -15.89 31.31
C THR A 210 -19.24 -17.19 30.81
N THR A 211 -18.47 -18.22 30.45
CA THR A 211 -19.03 -19.49 29.93
C THR A 211 -19.80 -20.27 30.99
N LEU A 212 -19.27 -20.36 32.21
CA LEU A 212 -19.90 -21.08 33.34
C LEU A 212 -21.24 -20.49 33.76
N VAL A 213 -21.47 -19.19 33.52
CA VAL A 213 -22.74 -18.51 33.81
C VAL A 213 -23.79 -18.78 32.72
N ASN A 214 -23.34 -19.13 31.51
CA ASN A 214 -24.18 -19.40 30.35
C ASN A 214 -24.49 -20.90 30.16
N SER A 215 -23.76 -21.80 30.83
CA SER A 215 -23.99 -23.25 30.79
C SER A 215 -25.35 -23.60 31.40
N LYS A 216 -26.29 -24.04 30.55
CA LYS A 216 -27.59 -24.60 30.94
C LYS A 216 -27.37 -26.00 31.54
N GLU A 217 -27.10 -26.11 32.83
CA GLU A 217 -27.33 -27.37 33.55
C GLU A 217 -28.64 -27.27 34.35
N GLY A 218 -29.68 -27.93 33.83
CA GLY A 218 -30.84 -28.40 34.61
C GLY A 218 -31.94 -27.39 34.98
N THR A 219 -33.03 -27.39 34.21
CA THR A 219 -34.45 -27.19 34.64
C THR A 219 -34.86 -26.12 35.69
N GLN A 220 -34.10 -25.06 35.95
CA GLN A 220 -34.59 -23.90 36.72
C GLN A 220 -34.25 -22.57 36.04
N LYS A 221 -35.05 -21.54 36.35
CA LYS A 221 -35.16 -20.25 35.65
C LYS A 221 -33.80 -19.67 35.21
N PRO A 222 -33.69 -19.12 34.00
CA PRO A 222 -32.41 -18.66 33.44
C PRO A 222 -31.75 -17.61 34.35
N HIS A 223 -30.43 -17.76 34.53
CA HIS A 223 -29.50 -16.95 35.34
C HIS A 223 -29.37 -15.47 34.87
N LEU A 224 -30.47 -14.75 34.65
CA LEU A 224 -30.45 -13.43 34.01
C LEU A 224 -29.68 -12.36 34.81
N HIS A 225 -29.75 -12.35 36.14
CA HIS A 225 -29.08 -11.32 36.94
C HIS A 225 -27.56 -11.53 36.99
N LEU A 226 -27.12 -12.77 37.23
CA LEU A 226 -25.70 -13.12 37.30
C LEU A 226 -25.06 -13.04 35.91
N ALA A 227 -25.74 -13.48 34.86
CA ALA A 227 -25.33 -13.24 33.48
C ALA A 227 -25.18 -11.73 33.20
N ARG A 228 -26.16 -10.90 33.58
CA ARG A 228 -26.06 -9.45 33.42
C ARG A 228 -24.84 -8.84 34.11
N LEU A 229 -24.33 -9.39 35.21
CA LEU A 229 -23.13 -8.87 35.88
C LEU A 229 -21.86 -9.07 35.04
N PHE A 230 -21.72 -10.22 34.40
CA PHE A 230 -20.61 -10.51 33.46
C PHE A 230 -20.80 -9.86 32.08
N HIS A 231 -22.04 -9.47 31.74
CA HIS A 231 -22.38 -8.77 30.50
C HIS A 231 -22.62 -7.25 30.72
N SER A 232 -22.33 -6.71 31.92
CA SER A 232 -22.73 -5.35 32.30
C SER A 232 -21.82 -4.28 31.69
N ARG A 233 -22.43 -3.49 30.79
CA ARG A 233 -22.10 -2.08 30.47
C ARG A 233 -20.78 -1.84 29.72
N GLY A 234 -20.48 -2.68 28.73
CA GLY A 234 -19.69 -2.29 27.55
C GLY A 234 -20.60 -2.41 26.34
N GLY A 235 -20.82 -1.33 25.60
CA GLY A 235 -21.67 -1.37 24.40
C GLY A 235 -21.22 -2.52 23.50
N GLY A 236 -22.14 -3.42 23.17
CA GLY A 236 -21.88 -4.43 22.16
C GLY A 236 -21.44 -3.70 20.90
N VAL A 237 -20.18 -3.90 20.50
CA VAL A 237 -19.66 -3.30 19.28
C VAL A 237 -20.22 -4.13 18.13
N SER A 238 -21.47 -3.86 17.77
CA SER A 238 -22.06 -4.35 16.52
C SER A 238 -21.44 -3.58 15.36
N MET A 239 -21.11 -4.27 14.27
CA MET A 239 -20.62 -3.63 13.05
C MET A 239 -21.68 -2.72 12.41
N ASP A 240 -22.96 -3.03 12.59
CA ASP A 240 -24.07 -2.22 12.12
C ASP A 240 -24.74 -1.50 13.29
N GLY A 241 -24.98 -0.19 13.15
CA GLY A 241 -25.81 0.62 14.04
C GLY A 241 -27.30 0.23 14.07
N SER A 242 -27.63 -0.99 13.63
CA SER A 242 -28.97 -1.57 13.66
C SER A 242 -29.14 -2.41 14.92
N SER A 243 -29.86 -1.84 15.88
CA SER A 243 -30.22 -2.41 17.18
C SER A 243 -31.21 -3.59 17.11
N GLY A 244 -31.00 -4.56 16.22
CA GLY A 244 -32.03 -5.56 15.87
C GLY A 244 -31.63 -7.00 15.60
N SER A 245 -30.35 -7.38 15.56
CA SER A 245 -29.96 -8.79 15.35
C SER A 245 -28.83 -9.18 16.29
N GLY A 246 -28.88 -10.41 16.81
CA GLY A 246 -27.94 -10.95 17.79
C GLY A 246 -26.49 -10.83 17.32
N GLY A 247 -25.84 -9.73 17.68
CA GLY A 247 -24.47 -9.43 17.30
C GLY A 247 -23.50 -10.39 17.97
N TYR A 248 -22.48 -10.80 17.22
CA TYR A 248 -21.37 -11.58 17.73
C TYR A 248 -20.66 -10.77 18.83
N GLN A 249 -20.71 -11.24 20.07
CA GLN A 249 -20.10 -10.55 21.21
C GLN A 249 -18.72 -11.15 21.50
N ILE A 250 -17.67 -10.34 21.34
CA ILE A 250 -16.33 -10.69 21.78
C ILE A 250 -16.20 -10.52 23.29
N SER A 251 -15.21 -11.21 23.89
CA SER A 251 -14.91 -11.04 25.32
C SER A 251 -14.55 -9.58 25.65
N GLN A 252 -14.92 -9.12 26.85
CA GLN A 252 -14.66 -7.75 27.28
C GLN A 252 -13.16 -7.41 27.34
N SER A 253 -12.30 -8.38 27.69
CA SER A 253 -10.84 -8.22 27.64
C SER A 253 -10.34 -8.01 26.21
N LEU A 254 -10.84 -8.78 25.23
CA LEU A 254 -10.51 -8.60 23.83
C LEU A 254 -11.03 -7.26 23.29
N ALA A 255 -12.25 -6.84 23.67
CA ALA A 255 -12.79 -5.54 23.28
C ALA A 255 -11.94 -4.37 23.81
N GLN A 256 -11.55 -4.43 25.09
CA GLN A 256 -10.68 -3.43 25.71
C GLN A 256 -9.29 -3.38 25.04
N TYR A 257 -8.75 -4.55 24.69
CA TYR A 257 -7.51 -4.65 23.92
C TYR A 257 -7.65 -3.99 22.53
N CYS A 258 -8.71 -4.29 21.78
CA CYS A 258 -8.94 -3.72 20.46
C CYS A 258 -9.06 -2.19 20.50
N GLU A 259 -9.81 -1.64 21.46
CA GLU A 259 -9.93 -0.19 21.64
C GLU A 259 -8.57 0.46 21.92
N PHE A 260 -7.78 -0.13 22.83
CA PHE A 260 -6.44 0.37 23.14
C PHE A 260 -5.49 0.30 21.92
N ARG A 261 -5.45 -0.83 21.21
CA ARG A 261 -4.55 -1.02 20.05
C ARG A 261 -4.94 -0.16 18.85
N LYS A 262 -6.24 0.05 18.63
CA LYS A 262 -6.76 0.99 17.62
C LYS A 262 -6.17 2.40 17.84
N ASP A 263 -6.24 2.90 19.07
CA ASP A 263 -5.73 4.23 19.41
C ASP A 263 -4.20 4.28 19.32
N LEU A 264 -3.50 3.24 19.78
CA LEU A 264 -2.04 3.14 19.72
C LEU A 264 -1.52 3.14 18.27
N MET A 265 -2.18 2.40 17.38
CA MET A 265 -1.84 2.32 15.97
C MET A 265 -2.07 3.67 15.27
N SER A 266 -3.19 4.35 15.58
CA SER A 266 -3.48 5.70 15.10
C SER A 266 -2.40 6.70 15.52
N VAL A 267 -2.04 6.73 16.81
CA VAL A 267 -0.97 7.60 17.34
C VAL A 267 0.37 7.30 16.68
N SER A 268 0.69 6.03 16.41
CA SER A 268 1.95 5.64 15.75
C SER A 268 2.04 6.21 14.33
N LEU A 269 0.94 6.18 13.56
CA LEU A 269 0.88 6.76 12.22
C LEU A 269 0.89 8.30 12.23
N THR A 270 0.23 8.94 13.19
CA THR A 270 0.29 10.40 13.36
C THR A 270 1.72 10.86 13.66
N LYS A 271 2.40 10.21 14.61
CA LYS A 271 3.81 10.51 14.93
C LYS A 271 4.76 10.25 13.77
N LEU A 272 4.51 9.21 12.98
CA LEU A 272 5.25 8.96 11.74
C LEU A 272 5.15 10.17 10.79
N ARG A 273 3.95 10.71 10.57
CA ARG A 273 3.77 11.90 9.72
C ARG A 273 4.47 13.14 10.26
N GLU A 274 4.39 13.37 11.57
CA GLU A 274 5.12 14.48 12.23
C GLU A 274 6.63 14.33 12.07
N TYR A 275 7.14 13.10 12.22
CA TYR A 275 8.55 12.79 12.02
C TYR A 275 9.00 13.06 10.58
N GLN A 276 8.23 12.64 9.57
CA GLN A 276 8.55 12.93 8.17
C GLN A 276 8.58 14.43 7.88
N LYS A 277 7.56 15.19 8.33
CA LYS A 277 7.54 16.66 8.24
C LYS A 277 8.78 17.30 8.90
N SER A 278 9.26 16.73 10.01
CA SER A 278 10.47 17.21 10.69
C SER A 278 11.75 16.96 9.86
N LEU A 279 11.86 15.81 9.19
CA LEU A 279 12.98 15.48 8.31
C LEU A 279 13.06 16.46 7.14
N GLU A 280 11.93 16.78 6.52
CA GLU A 280 11.85 17.74 5.43
C GLU A 280 12.31 19.14 5.83
N LYS A 281 11.81 19.63 6.99
CA LYS A 281 12.20 20.92 7.54
C LYS A 281 13.71 20.98 7.81
N ASN A 282 14.28 19.93 8.38
CA ASN A 282 15.71 19.84 8.64
C ASN A 282 16.54 19.80 7.35
N ALA A 283 16.08 19.06 6.33
CA ALA A 283 16.72 19.01 5.02
C ALA A 283 16.65 20.34 4.27
N GLN A 284 15.60 21.12 4.46
CA GLN A 284 15.45 22.47 3.89
C GLN A 284 16.39 23.47 4.55
N ILE A 285 16.52 23.43 5.88
CA ILE A 285 17.49 24.25 6.62
C ILE A 285 18.92 23.91 6.20
N ALA A 286 19.27 22.62 6.08
CA ALA A 286 20.59 22.20 5.62
C ALA A 286 20.92 22.74 4.22
N ARG A 287 19.97 22.66 3.27
CA ARG A 287 20.13 23.22 1.92
C ARG A 287 20.31 24.73 1.92
N SER A 288 19.54 25.46 2.72
CA SER A 288 19.66 26.92 2.84
C SER A 288 21.03 27.38 3.37
N ARG A 289 21.67 26.56 4.22
CA ARG A 289 23.05 26.81 4.69
C ARG A 289 24.10 26.53 3.62
N VAL A 290 23.90 25.52 2.77
CA VAL A 290 24.82 25.19 1.67
C VAL A 290 24.75 26.23 0.55
N THR A 291 23.57 26.77 0.23
CA THR A 291 23.43 27.83 -0.80
C THR A 291 24.04 29.18 -0.40
N MET A 292 24.31 29.41 0.89
CA MET A 292 25.02 30.60 1.38
C MET A 292 26.55 30.45 1.35
N SER A 293 27.07 29.26 1.03
CA SER A 293 28.51 28.98 0.97
C SER A 293 28.85 28.21 -0.31
N GLY A 294 29.01 28.95 -1.42
CA GLY A 294 29.68 28.45 -2.62
C GLY A 294 28.80 28.44 -3.87
N SER A 295 29.01 29.42 -4.74
CA SER A 295 28.56 29.39 -6.13
C SER A 295 29.46 28.44 -6.94
N GLN A 296 29.11 27.16 -7.04
CA GLN A 296 29.53 26.30 -8.16
C GLN A 296 28.41 25.33 -8.55
N VAL A 297 27.97 25.48 -9.80
CA VAL A 297 27.05 24.58 -10.49
C VAL A 297 27.83 23.30 -10.82
N ASN A 298 27.46 22.18 -10.22
CA ASN A 298 27.88 20.85 -10.69
C ASN A 298 26.65 20.00 -10.98
N SER A 299 26.48 19.70 -12.27
CA SER A 299 25.66 18.63 -12.82
C SER A 299 26.32 17.27 -12.57
N ALA A 300 25.51 16.30 -12.14
CA ALA A 300 25.73 14.84 -12.06
C ALA A 300 25.65 14.25 -10.63
N THR A 301 24.45 13.80 -10.25
CA THR A 301 24.26 12.62 -9.39
C THR A 301 22.88 12.02 -9.67
N PRO A 302 22.78 10.82 -10.27
CA PRO A 302 21.53 10.09 -10.40
C PRO A 302 21.23 9.37 -9.09
N GLY A 303 20.00 9.46 -8.58
CA GLY A 303 19.55 8.74 -7.40
C GLY A 303 19.42 9.58 -6.14
N ARG A 304 18.40 10.45 -6.09
CA ARG A 304 17.57 10.63 -4.89
C ARG A 304 16.28 11.35 -5.26
N ARG A 305 15.20 10.59 -5.07
CA ARG A 305 13.80 10.98 -5.26
C ARG A 305 13.53 12.32 -4.60
N ARG A 306 12.87 13.21 -5.35
CA ARG A 306 12.15 14.36 -4.83
C ARG A 306 10.74 14.27 -5.39
N GLY A 307 9.75 14.11 -4.52
CA GLY A 307 8.51 14.87 -4.61
C GLY A 307 8.86 16.36 -4.68
N LEU A 308 9.15 16.85 -5.89
CA LEU A 308 9.39 18.27 -6.10
C LEU A 308 8.05 18.98 -6.01
N LYS A 309 7.91 19.82 -4.99
CA LYS A 309 7.06 21.02 -5.05
C LYS A 309 7.16 21.61 -6.44
N ALA A 310 6.04 21.54 -7.13
CA ALA A 310 5.77 22.06 -8.46
C ALA A 310 6.58 23.33 -8.79
N VAL A 311 7.62 23.21 -9.61
CA VAL A 311 7.97 24.34 -10.48
C VAL A 311 6.87 24.34 -11.53
N GLY A 312 5.81 25.13 -11.27
CA GLY A 312 4.59 25.14 -12.06
C GLY A 312 4.89 25.40 -13.54
N ILE A 313 4.68 24.38 -14.35
CA ILE A 313 4.56 24.51 -15.80
C ILE A 313 3.16 25.12 -16.01
N VAL A 314 3.13 26.42 -16.26
CA VAL A 314 1.89 27.17 -16.45
C VAL A 314 1.49 27.09 -17.92
N TRP A 315 0.48 26.28 -18.24
CA TRP A 315 -0.02 26.09 -19.61
C TRP A 315 -0.81 27.30 -20.15
N ASP A 316 -1.36 28.13 -19.25
CA ASP A 316 -2.00 29.41 -19.57
C ASP A 316 -1.74 30.41 -18.42
N ALA A 317 -1.08 31.53 -18.73
CA ALA A 317 -0.79 32.59 -17.76
C ALA A 317 -2.07 33.19 -17.14
N ASN A 318 -3.24 33.05 -17.78
CA ASN A 318 -4.52 33.55 -17.30
C ASN A 318 -5.15 32.70 -16.18
N SER A 319 -4.69 31.47 -15.94
CA SER A 319 -5.21 30.58 -14.89
C SER A 319 -4.84 30.98 -13.45
N ARG A 320 -4.08 32.07 -13.25
CA ARG A 320 -3.71 32.57 -11.91
C ARG A 320 -4.86 33.20 -11.13
N ARG A 321 -5.97 33.58 -11.77
CA ARG A 321 -7.05 34.36 -11.12
C ARG A 321 -8.15 33.47 -10.53
N GLY A 322 -7.83 32.81 -9.42
CA GLY A 322 -8.85 32.13 -8.60
C GLY A 322 -8.33 31.44 -7.32
N VAL A 323 -7.09 31.69 -6.93
CA VAL A 323 -6.32 30.74 -6.10
C VAL A 323 -5.99 31.37 -4.75
N ALA A 324 -6.97 31.44 -3.85
CA ALA A 324 -6.73 31.88 -2.47
C ALA A 324 -7.42 31.01 -1.41
N ASN A 325 -8.57 30.40 -1.71
CA ASN A 325 -9.26 29.49 -0.78
C ASN A 325 -8.97 28.00 -1.03
N ASP A 326 -8.71 27.59 -2.28
CA ASP A 326 -8.54 26.18 -2.67
C ASP A 326 -7.13 25.59 -2.41
N ILE A 327 -6.12 26.43 -2.15
CA ILE A 327 -4.73 25.98 -1.90
C ILE A 327 -4.62 25.23 -0.57
N ARG A 328 -5.48 25.57 0.41
CA ARG A 328 -5.36 25.07 1.78
C ARG A 328 -5.63 23.56 1.92
N GLU A 329 -6.44 22.96 1.04
CA GLU A 329 -6.65 21.50 1.02
C GLU A 329 -5.51 20.73 0.33
N ALA A 330 -4.80 21.36 -0.61
CA ALA A 330 -3.73 20.73 -1.37
C ALA A 330 -2.37 20.84 -0.67
N ASP A 331 -2.15 21.90 0.12
CA ASP A 331 -0.91 22.11 0.88
C ASP A 331 -0.68 21.06 1.98
N ASP A 332 -1.74 20.38 2.43
CA ASP A 332 -1.65 19.29 3.43
C ASP A 332 -1.48 17.89 2.82
N LEU A 333 -1.62 17.75 1.50
CA LEU A 333 -1.51 16.47 0.79
C LEU A 333 -0.07 16.25 0.32
N ASP A 334 0.59 15.27 0.93
CA ASP A 334 1.91 14.81 0.50
C ASP A 334 1.88 13.32 0.10
N SER A 335 2.16 13.05 -1.17
CA SER A 335 2.03 11.70 -1.73
C SER A 335 3.05 10.72 -1.17
N GLU A 336 4.23 11.20 -0.78
CA GLU A 336 5.26 10.36 -0.14
C GLU A 336 4.81 10.01 1.29
N HIS A 337 4.28 10.97 2.06
CA HIS A 337 3.72 10.70 3.38
C HIS A 337 2.55 9.70 3.34
N TYR A 338 1.65 9.83 2.35
CA TYR A 338 0.56 8.88 2.16
C TYR A 338 1.09 7.48 1.82
N ALA A 339 2.03 7.38 0.88
CA ALA A 339 2.66 6.13 0.47
C ALA A 339 3.36 5.42 1.65
N THR A 340 4.14 6.15 2.45
CA THR A 340 4.78 5.60 3.66
C THR A 340 3.76 5.22 4.73
N SER A 341 2.68 5.99 4.90
CA SER A 341 1.60 5.67 5.84
C SER A 341 0.91 4.36 5.47
N LEU A 342 0.69 4.10 4.17
CA LEU A 342 0.13 2.84 3.69
C LEU A 342 1.06 1.65 4.01
N SER A 343 2.37 1.78 3.76
CA SER A 343 3.34 0.75 4.13
C SER A 343 3.36 0.49 5.64
N ALA A 344 3.45 1.56 6.43
CA ALA A 344 3.44 1.48 7.88
C ALA A 344 2.18 0.82 8.40
N PHE A 345 1.02 1.12 7.82
CA PHE A 345 -0.24 0.48 8.17
C PHE A 345 -0.20 -1.04 7.96
N LEU A 346 0.30 -1.53 6.82
CA LEU A 346 0.43 -2.96 6.55
C LEU A 346 1.42 -3.64 7.52
N ILE A 347 2.56 -3.01 7.80
CA ILE A 347 3.55 -3.50 8.77
C ILE A 347 2.93 -3.62 10.16
N LEU A 348 2.14 -2.62 10.58
CA LEU A 348 1.47 -2.61 11.88
C LEU A 348 0.39 -3.70 11.96
N ILE A 349 -0.36 -3.98 10.88
CA ILE A 349 -1.32 -5.10 10.86
C ILE A 349 -0.62 -6.44 11.05
N GLU A 350 0.46 -6.68 10.33
CA GLU A 350 1.19 -7.94 10.42
C GLU A 350 1.78 -8.14 11.82
N ARG A 351 2.25 -7.07 12.46
CA ARG A 351 2.69 -7.11 13.86
C ARG A 351 1.54 -7.35 14.82
N GLU A 352 0.39 -6.73 14.58
CA GLU A 352 -0.81 -6.96 15.38
C GLU A 352 -1.25 -8.42 15.32
N ARG A 353 -1.12 -9.06 14.15
CA ARG A 353 -1.37 -10.49 13.96
C ARG A 353 -0.48 -11.35 14.86
N LEU A 354 0.83 -11.08 14.84
CA LEU A 354 1.81 -11.80 15.67
C LEU A 354 1.58 -11.55 17.16
N LEU A 355 1.23 -10.32 17.54
CA LEU A 355 1.00 -9.96 18.93
C LEU A 355 -0.27 -10.58 19.50
N LEU A 356 -1.38 -10.55 18.77
CA LEU A 356 -2.64 -11.13 19.22
C LEU A 356 -2.51 -12.65 19.39
N ASP A 357 -1.75 -13.32 18.51
CA ASP A 357 -1.40 -14.74 18.62
C ASP A 357 -0.58 -15.02 19.89
N ARG A 358 0.46 -14.22 20.15
CA ARG A 358 1.27 -14.33 21.37
C ARG A 358 0.46 -14.10 22.66
N LEU A 359 -0.44 -13.12 22.67
CA LEU A 359 -1.27 -12.81 23.84
C LEU A 359 -2.42 -13.80 24.05
N ASN A 360 -2.79 -14.59 23.03
CA ASN A 360 -3.85 -15.60 23.07
C ASN A 360 -5.17 -15.09 23.68
N LEU A 361 -5.55 -13.83 23.35
CA LEU A 361 -6.74 -13.17 23.89
C LEU A 361 -8.04 -13.58 23.19
N ALA A 362 -7.95 -13.96 21.92
CA ALA A 362 -9.07 -14.51 21.16
C ALA A 362 -9.27 -15.99 21.49
N ALA A 363 -10.52 -16.45 21.62
CA ALA A 363 -10.84 -17.85 21.90
C ALA A 363 -10.76 -18.74 20.65
N ASN A 364 -10.95 -18.15 19.47
CA ASN A 364 -10.97 -18.83 18.19
C ASN A 364 -10.54 -17.87 17.05
N SER A 365 -10.31 -18.43 15.87
CA SER A 365 -9.89 -17.65 14.68
C SER A 365 -10.90 -16.56 14.30
N HIS A 366 -12.21 -16.82 14.46
CA HIS A 366 -13.26 -15.85 14.12
C HIS A 366 -13.21 -14.59 15.03
N GLU A 367 -12.99 -14.76 16.33
CA GLU A 367 -12.76 -13.65 17.26
C GLU A 367 -11.49 -12.86 16.91
N ALA A 368 -10.40 -13.54 16.50
CA ALA A 368 -9.17 -12.88 16.08
C ALA A 368 -9.39 -12.04 14.81
N HIS A 369 -10.04 -12.59 13.79
CA HIS A 369 -10.41 -11.85 12.58
C HIS A 369 -11.29 -10.64 12.88
N PHE A 370 -12.27 -10.78 13.78
CA PHE A 370 -13.12 -9.68 14.21
C PHE A 370 -12.32 -8.59 14.94
N ALA A 371 -11.35 -8.97 15.79
CA ALA A 371 -10.47 -8.04 16.48
C ALA A 371 -9.62 -7.22 15.49
N TYR A 372 -8.99 -7.86 14.50
CA TYR A 372 -8.23 -7.14 13.46
C TYR A 372 -9.10 -6.13 12.71
N ASN A 373 -10.32 -6.52 12.35
CA ASN A 373 -11.27 -5.61 11.70
C ASN A 373 -11.58 -4.38 12.56
N LEU A 374 -11.81 -4.56 13.86
CA LEU A 374 -12.10 -3.45 14.78
C LEU A 374 -10.91 -2.49 14.94
N ILE A 375 -9.70 -3.04 15.05
CA ILE A 375 -8.46 -2.25 15.18
C ILE A 375 -8.20 -1.44 13.91
N CYS A 376 -8.39 -2.05 12.73
CA CYS A 376 -8.04 -1.43 11.45
C CYS A 376 -9.08 -0.41 10.94
N ARG A 377 -10.36 -0.53 11.34
CA ARG A 377 -11.49 0.15 10.70
C ARG A 377 -11.32 1.66 10.54
N ASN A 378 -10.95 2.37 11.60
CA ASN A 378 -10.82 3.83 11.54
C ASN A 378 -9.66 4.25 10.64
N ILE A 379 -8.52 3.58 10.77
CA ILE A 379 -7.31 3.92 10.03
C ILE A 379 -7.49 3.66 8.53
N ILE A 380 -8.12 2.53 8.15
CA ILE A 380 -8.41 2.29 6.74
C ILE A 380 -9.37 3.35 6.20
N THR A 381 -10.41 3.75 6.96
CA THR A 381 -11.32 4.82 6.54
C THR A 381 -10.60 6.16 6.35
N ASP A 382 -9.68 6.52 7.25
CA ASP A 382 -8.88 7.75 7.14
C ASP A 382 -7.98 7.72 5.89
N LEU A 383 -7.27 6.60 5.68
CA LEU A 383 -6.45 6.38 4.48
C LEU A 383 -7.30 6.45 3.20
N MET A 384 -8.48 5.83 3.17
CA MET A 384 -9.35 5.89 1.99
C MET A 384 -9.89 7.30 1.74
N THR A 385 -10.16 8.06 2.79
CA THR A 385 -10.65 9.45 2.71
C THR A 385 -9.58 10.37 2.14
N GLU A 386 -8.34 10.24 2.60
CA GLU A 386 -7.18 10.97 2.08
C GLU A 386 -6.85 10.55 0.65
N GLY A 387 -6.89 9.24 0.34
CA GLY A 387 -6.79 8.74 -1.03
C GLY A 387 -7.85 9.39 -1.93
N GLY A 388 -9.11 9.43 -1.48
CA GLY A 388 -10.18 10.13 -2.18
C GLY A 388 -9.89 11.62 -2.42
N ALA A 389 -9.13 12.28 -1.54
CA ALA A 389 -8.70 13.67 -1.74
C ALA A 389 -7.72 13.81 -2.91
N TYR A 390 -6.83 12.84 -3.15
CA TYR A 390 -5.97 12.83 -4.35
C TYR A 390 -6.78 12.66 -5.64
N VAL A 391 -7.83 11.83 -5.64
CA VAL A 391 -8.72 11.70 -6.81
C VAL A 391 -9.41 13.04 -7.12
N ARG A 392 -9.92 13.73 -6.09
CA ARG A 392 -10.52 15.07 -6.24
C ARG A 392 -9.49 16.10 -6.70
N LEU A 393 -8.27 16.06 -6.15
CA LEU A 393 -7.16 16.92 -6.57
C LEU A 393 -6.85 16.74 -8.06
N MET A 394 -6.73 15.50 -8.54
CA MET A 394 -6.45 15.23 -9.95
C MET A 394 -7.59 15.69 -10.87
N ASN A 395 -8.85 15.60 -10.44
CA ASN A 395 -9.95 16.20 -11.21
C ASN A 395 -9.81 17.72 -11.33
N ARG A 396 -9.41 18.42 -10.27
CA ARG A 396 -9.11 19.86 -10.33
C ARG A 396 -7.91 20.17 -11.22
N VAL A 397 -6.87 19.32 -11.18
CA VAL A 397 -5.68 19.42 -12.03
C VAL A 397 -6.05 19.39 -13.52
N ILE A 398 -6.97 18.50 -13.92
CA ILE A 398 -7.49 18.45 -15.29
C ILE A 398 -8.11 19.79 -15.69
N SER A 399 -8.96 20.38 -14.83
CA SER A 399 -9.60 21.68 -15.11
C SER A 399 -8.62 22.85 -15.19
N ARG A 400 -7.48 22.77 -14.50
CA ARG A 400 -6.44 23.82 -14.46
C ARG A 400 -5.31 23.59 -15.47
N SER A 401 -5.32 22.46 -16.19
CA SER A 401 -4.23 22.03 -17.07
C SER A 401 -2.88 21.84 -16.37
N GLU A 402 -2.85 21.52 -15.07
CA GLU A 402 -1.63 21.36 -14.27
C GLU A 402 -1.13 19.90 -14.25
N PHE A 403 -1.11 19.22 -15.41
CA PHE A 403 -0.98 17.75 -15.48
C PHE A 403 0.26 17.16 -14.81
N TYR A 404 1.33 17.93 -14.62
CA TYR A 404 2.54 17.48 -13.92
C TYR A 404 2.24 16.99 -12.48
N MET A 405 1.15 17.45 -11.85
CA MET A 405 0.73 17.01 -10.52
C MET A 405 0.32 15.53 -10.48
N ILE A 406 0.09 14.88 -11.65
CA ILE A 406 -0.21 13.46 -11.75
C ILE A 406 0.87 12.58 -11.12
N VAL A 407 2.12 13.06 -11.07
CA VAL A 407 3.25 12.40 -10.39
C VAL A 407 2.92 12.05 -8.94
N SER A 408 2.12 12.88 -8.25
CA SER A 408 1.66 12.60 -6.88
C SER A 408 0.83 11.32 -6.82
N LEU A 409 -0.12 11.17 -7.74
CA LEU A 409 -0.98 9.98 -7.79
C LEU A 409 -0.22 8.75 -8.32
N LEU A 410 0.70 8.93 -9.27
CA LEU A 410 1.58 7.88 -9.77
C LEU A 410 2.54 7.36 -8.68
N THR A 411 3.00 8.23 -7.79
CA THR A 411 3.83 7.84 -6.62
C THR A 411 3.07 6.90 -5.70
N ILE A 412 1.81 7.24 -5.40
CA ILE A 412 0.95 6.39 -4.58
C ILE A 412 0.65 5.07 -5.30
N MET A 413 0.29 5.12 -6.58
CA MET A 413 -0.03 3.93 -7.37
C MET A 413 1.18 3.00 -7.48
N ARG A 414 2.38 3.54 -7.74
CA ARG A 414 3.63 2.77 -7.73
C ARG A 414 3.83 2.07 -6.40
N ARG A 415 3.63 2.78 -5.28
CA ARG A 415 3.77 2.18 -3.96
C ARG A 415 2.80 1.02 -3.74
N ILE A 416 1.57 1.13 -4.22
CA ILE A 416 0.59 0.05 -4.12
C ILE A 416 1.01 -1.17 -4.94
N ILE A 417 1.60 -0.96 -6.12
CA ILE A 417 2.15 -2.04 -6.95
C ILE A 417 3.29 -2.75 -6.19
N ASP A 418 4.24 -1.99 -5.66
CA ASP A 418 5.38 -2.52 -4.88
C ASP A 418 4.90 -3.33 -3.66
N LEU A 419 3.85 -2.86 -2.98
CA LEU A 419 3.27 -3.51 -1.79
C LEU A 419 2.26 -4.63 -2.11
N SER A 420 1.99 -4.92 -3.38
CA SER A 420 0.88 -5.81 -3.78
C SER A 420 0.96 -7.20 -3.14
N SER A 421 2.16 -7.78 -3.02
CA SER A 421 2.38 -9.08 -2.36
C SER A 421 2.02 -9.03 -0.86
N THR A 422 2.51 -8.00 -0.16
CA THR A 422 2.20 -7.76 1.26
C THR A 422 0.71 -7.50 1.48
N ILE A 423 0.06 -6.79 0.55
CA ILE A 423 -1.39 -6.58 0.59
C ILE A 423 -2.12 -7.92 0.46
N VAL A 424 -1.76 -8.78 -0.50
CA VAL A 424 -2.37 -10.10 -0.67
C VAL A 424 -2.24 -10.95 0.59
N GLU A 425 -1.08 -10.94 1.25
CA GLU A 425 -0.89 -11.64 2.53
C GLU A 425 -1.75 -11.05 3.65
N THR A 426 -1.79 -9.72 3.75
CA THR A 426 -2.61 -9.01 4.74
C THR A 426 -4.10 -9.31 4.55
N LEU A 427 -4.59 -9.39 3.31
CA LEU A 427 -5.99 -9.69 2.99
C LEU A 427 -6.41 -11.12 3.38
N LYS A 428 -5.47 -12.07 3.49
CA LYS A 428 -5.76 -13.40 4.06
C LYS A 428 -6.09 -13.31 5.55
N THR A 429 -5.48 -12.36 6.25
CA THR A 429 -5.70 -12.11 7.68
C THR A 429 -6.90 -11.19 7.93
N VAL A 430 -7.08 -10.15 7.11
CA VAL A 430 -8.11 -9.11 7.30
C VAL A 430 -8.86 -8.90 6.00
N SER A 431 -9.76 -9.83 5.68
CA SER A 431 -10.50 -9.83 4.40
C SER A 431 -11.41 -8.62 4.20
N SER A 432 -11.85 -7.96 5.29
CA SER A 432 -12.67 -6.74 5.22
C SER A 432 -11.97 -5.55 4.54
N LEU A 433 -10.63 -5.56 4.50
CA LEU A 433 -9.84 -4.52 3.82
C LEU A 433 -9.85 -4.68 2.29
N SER A 434 -10.28 -5.83 1.77
CA SER A 434 -10.22 -6.15 0.33
C SER A 434 -11.03 -5.16 -0.50
N GLN A 435 -12.30 -4.92 -0.12
CA GLN A 435 -13.18 -3.97 -0.80
C GLN A 435 -12.63 -2.53 -0.80
N PRO A 436 -12.36 -1.88 0.35
CA PRO A 436 -11.90 -0.49 0.36
C PRO A 436 -10.58 -0.30 -0.41
N LEU A 437 -9.61 -1.22 -0.26
CA LEU A 437 -8.34 -1.15 -0.98
C LEU A 437 -8.52 -1.35 -2.49
N THR A 438 -9.35 -2.31 -2.90
CA THR A 438 -9.66 -2.54 -4.32
C THR A 438 -10.37 -1.33 -4.94
N ASP A 439 -11.31 -0.75 -4.21
CA ASP A 439 -12.05 0.44 -4.64
C ASP A 439 -11.13 1.63 -4.88
N ILE A 440 -10.24 1.94 -3.93
CA ILE A 440 -9.37 3.10 -4.07
C ILE A 440 -8.37 2.92 -5.20
N VAL A 441 -7.82 1.72 -5.38
CA VAL A 441 -6.91 1.40 -6.51
C VAL A 441 -7.60 1.59 -7.84
N ASN A 442 -8.84 1.10 -7.97
CA ASN A 442 -9.60 1.27 -9.20
C ASN A 442 -9.96 2.74 -9.47
N ARG A 443 -10.24 3.53 -8.42
CA ARG A 443 -10.46 4.98 -8.55
C ARG A 443 -9.18 5.71 -8.95
N PHE A 444 -8.04 5.40 -8.34
CA PHE A 444 -6.73 5.96 -8.71
C PHE A 444 -6.40 5.69 -10.15
N ARG A 445 -6.49 4.43 -10.58
CA ARG A 445 -6.29 4.05 -11.98
C ARG A 445 -7.22 4.81 -12.93
N ALA A 446 -8.53 4.81 -12.65
CA ALA A 446 -9.50 5.49 -13.51
C ALA A 446 -9.17 6.98 -13.64
N GLN A 447 -8.77 7.62 -12.54
CA GLN A 447 -8.36 9.01 -12.52
C GLN A 447 -7.04 9.26 -13.26
N ILE A 448 -6.04 8.38 -13.13
CA ILE A 448 -4.78 8.44 -13.89
C ILE A 448 -5.10 8.40 -15.39
N LYS A 449 -5.92 7.44 -15.83
CA LYS A 449 -6.34 7.32 -17.23
C LYS A 449 -7.06 8.57 -17.72
N ALA A 450 -8.06 9.05 -16.96
CA ALA A 450 -8.78 10.27 -17.32
C ALA A 450 -7.86 11.49 -17.46
N THR A 451 -6.84 11.59 -16.59
CA THR A 451 -5.84 12.67 -16.64
C THR A 451 -4.97 12.56 -17.89
N PHE A 452 -4.55 11.35 -18.28
CA PHE A 452 -3.80 11.12 -19.52
C PHE A 452 -4.62 11.37 -20.78
N ASP A 453 -5.90 11.01 -20.78
CA ASP A 453 -6.81 11.28 -21.89
C ASP A 453 -7.07 12.78 -22.04
N ALA A 454 -7.28 13.50 -20.93
CA ALA A 454 -7.42 14.96 -20.93
C ALA A 454 -6.15 15.68 -21.38
N PHE A 455 -4.98 15.21 -20.94
CA PHE A 455 -3.70 15.71 -21.43
C PHE A 455 -3.58 15.53 -22.94
N LEU A 456 -3.90 14.34 -23.45
CA LEU A 456 -3.84 14.06 -24.88
C LEU A 456 -4.79 14.96 -25.67
N GLN A 457 -6.01 15.22 -25.17
CA GLN A 457 -6.95 16.17 -25.77
C GLN A 457 -6.37 17.59 -25.85
N GLN A 458 -5.66 18.05 -24.82
CA GLN A 458 -5.01 19.36 -24.83
C GLN A 458 -3.83 19.48 -25.80
N VAL A 459 -3.25 18.35 -26.20
CA VAL A 459 -2.17 18.29 -27.18
C VAL A 459 -2.69 18.15 -28.62
N GLN A 460 -3.98 17.82 -28.83
CA GLN A 460 -4.55 17.61 -30.18
C GLN A 460 -4.46 18.83 -31.10
N PRO A 461 -4.45 18.62 -32.43
CA PRO A 461 -4.42 19.72 -33.39
C PRO A 461 -5.54 20.74 -33.19
N GLY A 462 -5.18 22.01 -33.09
CA GLY A 462 -6.13 23.11 -32.86
C GLY A 462 -6.43 23.41 -31.39
N ALA A 463 -5.87 22.66 -30.44
CA ALA A 463 -6.00 22.96 -29.02
C ALA A 463 -5.00 24.04 -28.54
N GLY A 464 -5.41 24.77 -27.50
CA GLY A 464 -4.61 25.83 -26.85
C GLY A 464 -4.51 27.13 -27.65
N SER A 465 -3.65 28.04 -27.20
CA SER A 465 -3.45 29.35 -27.84
C SER A 465 -2.95 29.23 -29.28
N SER A 466 -3.49 30.02 -30.21
CA SER A 466 -3.00 30.11 -31.60
C SER A 466 -1.80 31.03 -31.76
N GLN A 467 -1.27 31.60 -30.67
CA GLN A 467 -0.07 32.44 -30.72
C GLN A 467 1.15 31.60 -31.11
N VAL A 468 1.96 32.14 -32.02
CA VAL A 468 3.18 31.50 -32.51
C VAL A 468 4.36 32.49 -32.46
N PRO A 469 5.60 32.03 -32.22
CA PRO A 469 6.77 32.91 -32.17
C PRO A 469 7.03 33.59 -33.52
N PRO A 470 7.16 34.92 -33.60
CA PRO A 470 7.31 35.62 -34.88
C PRO A 470 8.56 35.19 -35.67
N ASP A 471 9.58 34.64 -35.00
CA ASP A 471 10.85 34.19 -35.58
C ASP A 471 10.90 32.70 -35.91
N ALA A 472 9.74 32.01 -35.87
CA ALA A 472 9.59 30.58 -36.13
C ALA A 472 10.42 29.65 -35.20
N THR A 473 10.81 30.12 -34.00
CA THR A 473 11.50 29.28 -33.00
C THR A 473 10.62 28.15 -32.45
N VAL A 474 11.21 27.32 -31.58
CA VAL A 474 10.50 26.23 -30.89
C VAL A 474 9.37 26.81 -30.03
N HIS A 475 8.18 26.23 -30.17
CA HIS A 475 6.99 26.63 -29.42
C HIS A 475 6.99 26.02 -28.02
N GLU A 476 6.54 26.77 -27.00
CA GLU A 476 6.54 26.34 -25.59
C GLU A 476 5.77 25.03 -25.36
N LEU A 477 4.67 24.82 -26.08
CA LEU A 477 3.95 23.54 -26.12
C LEU A 477 4.88 22.33 -26.35
N ALA A 478 5.83 22.42 -27.28
CA ALA A 478 6.73 21.31 -27.57
C ALA A 478 7.66 21.02 -26.39
N SER A 479 8.20 22.05 -25.73
CA SER A 479 9.00 21.88 -24.52
C SER A 479 8.17 21.34 -23.34
N ASN A 480 6.96 21.83 -23.15
CA ASN A 480 6.09 21.42 -22.03
C ASN A 480 5.63 19.97 -22.17
N VAL A 481 5.31 19.52 -23.38
CA VAL A 481 4.93 18.12 -23.64
C VAL A 481 6.10 17.17 -23.44
N ILE A 482 7.28 17.50 -23.94
CA ILE A 482 8.49 16.69 -23.75
C ILE A 482 8.84 16.60 -22.27
N LEU A 483 8.82 17.73 -21.54
CA LEU A 483 9.09 17.76 -20.12
C LEU A 483 8.07 16.90 -19.34
N PHE A 484 6.80 16.93 -19.71
CA PHE A 484 5.78 16.07 -19.13
C PHE A 484 6.10 14.58 -19.35
N LEU A 485 6.41 14.17 -20.59
CA LEU A 485 6.75 12.78 -20.90
C LEU A 485 8.02 12.33 -20.17
N GLU A 486 9.03 13.20 -20.06
CA GLU A 486 10.25 12.93 -19.29
C GLU A 486 9.93 12.66 -17.81
N LYS A 487 9.01 13.41 -17.20
CA LYS A 487 8.59 13.16 -15.80
C LYS A 487 7.85 11.85 -15.60
N LEU A 488 7.23 11.30 -16.65
CA LEU A 488 6.58 9.99 -16.58
C LEU A 488 7.56 8.83 -16.72
N PHE A 489 8.80 9.08 -17.18
CA PHE A 489 9.80 8.04 -17.41
C PHE A 489 10.08 7.21 -16.15
N ASP A 490 10.21 7.86 -14.98
CA ASP A 490 10.43 7.19 -13.69
C ASP A 490 9.26 6.29 -13.24
N TYR A 491 8.14 6.34 -13.94
CA TYR A 491 6.90 5.61 -13.67
C TYR A 491 6.47 4.73 -14.84
N GLU A 492 7.36 4.39 -15.78
CA GLU A 492 7.01 3.66 -17.02
C GLU A 492 6.15 2.41 -16.80
N ILE A 493 6.47 1.59 -15.78
CA ILE A 493 5.74 0.37 -15.45
C ILE A 493 4.36 0.71 -14.86
N THR A 494 4.30 1.66 -13.93
CA THR A 494 3.05 2.12 -13.30
C THR A 494 2.09 2.71 -14.33
N VAL A 495 2.60 3.59 -15.19
CA VAL A 495 1.85 4.22 -16.28
C VAL A 495 1.31 3.17 -17.24
N GLY A 496 2.18 2.28 -17.74
CA GLY A 496 1.78 1.20 -18.64
C GLY A 496 0.73 0.25 -18.04
N THR A 497 0.86 -0.07 -16.76
CA THR A 497 -0.12 -0.89 -16.01
C THR A 497 -1.48 -0.20 -15.93
N CYS A 498 -1.51 1.10 -15.64
CA CYS A 498 -2.77 1.85 -15.61
C CYS A 498 -3.43 1.96 -16.99
N LEU A 499 -2.64 2.08 -18.05
CA LEU A 499 -3.13 2.20 -19.43
C LEU A 499 -3.70 0.89 -19.98
N THR A 500 -3.08 -0.26 -19.65
CA THR A 500 -3.49 -1.59 -20.16
C THR A 500 -4.60 -2.26 -19.36
N TRP A 501 -5.00 -1.68 -18.22
CA TRP A 501 -5.89 -2.33 -17.26
C TRP A 501 -7.21 -2.87 -17.85
N GLU A 502 -7.84 -2.12 -18.76
CA GLU A 502 -9.09 -2.53 -19.41
C GLU A 502 -8.89 -3.65 -20.41
N GLU A 503 -7.73 -3.72 -21.07
CA GLU A 503 -7.40 -4.77 -22.03
C GLU A 503 -7.22 -6.12 -21.34
N VAL A 504 -6.68 -6.10 -20.11
CA VAL A 504 -6.46 -7.29 -19.28
C VAL A 504 -7.76 -7.83 -18.66
N ARG A 505 -8.83 -7.01 -18.57
CA ARG A 505 -10.15 -7.39 -18.02
C ARG A 505 -10.07 -7.99 -16.61
N ILE A 506 -9.38 -7.28 -15.72
CA ILE A 506 -9.17 -7.69 -14.33
C ILE A 506 -10.48 -7.62 -13.56
N SER A 507 -10.85 -8.69 -12.85
CA SER A 507 -11.98 -8.66 -11.93
C SER A 507 -11.60 -7.93 -10.63
N PRO A 508 -12.52 -7.22 -9.96
CA PRO A 508 -12.20 -6.51 -8.72
C PRO A 508 -11.50 -7.40 -7.68
N GLU A 509 -11.97 -8.64 -7.50
CA GLU A 509 -11.43 -9.61 -6.55
C GLU A 509 -9.98 -10.04 -6.83
N THR A 510 -9.53 -9.95 -8.09
CA THR A 510 -8.19 -10.36 -8.50
C THR A 510 -7.23 -9.18 -8.69
N THR A 511 -7.67 -7.96 -8.36
CA THR A 511 -6.90 -6.71 -8.53
C THR A 511 -5.46 -6.83 -8.01
N PHE A 512 -5.28 -7.18 -6.73
CA PHE A 512 -3.95 -7.28 -6.14
C PHE A 512 -3.17 -8.50 -6.63
N GLN A 513 -3.85 -9.61 -6.94
CA GLN A 513 -3.21 -10.79 -7.52
C GLN A 513 -2.63 -10.48 -8.91
N TYR A 514 -3.28 -9.64 -9.70
CA TYR A 514 -2.74 -9.14 -10.96
C TYR A 514 -1.53 -8.21 -10.71
N LEU A 515 -1.66 -7.27 -9.76
CA LEU A 515 -0.58 -6.32 -9.46
C LEU A 515 0.74 -6.99 -9.06
N THR A 516 0.72 -8.14 -8.38
CA THR A 516 1.95 -8.90 -8.05
C THR A 516 2.70 -9.40 -9.29
N THR A 517 2.03 -9.47 -10.44
CA THR A 517 2.63 -9.98 -11.69
C THR A 517 3.19 -8.87 -12.59
N VAL A 518 2.91 -7.60 -12.28
CA VAL A 518 3.24 -6.45 -13.14
C VAL A 518 4.76 -6.37 -13.39
N ASP A 519 5.57 -6.47 -12.34
CA ASP A 519 7.04 -6.40 -12.47
C ASP A 519 7.65 -7.61 -13.16
N SER A 520 6.93 -8.74 -13.18
CA SER A 520 7.39 -9.96 -13.88
C SER A 520 7.25 -9.87 -15.40
N LYS A 521 6.39 -8.97 -15.91
CA LYS A 521 6.11 -8.79 -17.34
C LYS A 521 6.18 -7.31 -17.74
N PRO A 522 7.34 -6.65 -17.55
CA PRO A 522 7.48 -5.21 -17.75
C PRO A 522 7.29 -4.81 -19.21
N LYS A 523 7.55 -5.72 -20.16
CA LYS A 523 7.43 -5.46 -21.60
C LYS A 523 6.03 -4.99 -22.00
N MET A 524 4.96 -5.58 -21.46
CA MET A 524 3.60 -5.18 -21.82
C MET A 524 3.31 -3.73 -21.36
N ALA A 525 3.71 -3.38 -20.14
CA ALA A 525 3.57 -2.04 -19.60
C ALA A 525 4.44 -1.03 -20.37
N ARG A 526 5.71 -1.35 -20.66
CA ARG A 526 6.61 -0.51 -21.45
C ARG A 526 6.10 -0.29 -22.86
N THR A 527 5.61 -1.33 -23.54
CA THR A 527 4.97 -1.21 -24.86
C THR A 527 3.74 -0.28 -24.81
N ALA A 528 2.91 -0.35 -23.78
CA ALA A 528 1.75 0.54 -23.64
C ALA A 528 2.14 1.99 -23.36
N PHE A 529 3.18 2.22 -22.55
CA PHE A 529 3.74 3.56 -22.35
C PHE A 529 4.37 4.10 -23.65
N GLY A 530 5.07 3.26 -24.41
CA GLY A 530 5.58 3.58 -25.75
C GLY A 530 4.47 3.97 -26.73
N GLN A 531 3.33 3.27 -26.71
CA GLN A 531 2.14 3.65 -27.48
C GLN A 531 1.60 5.02 -27.07
N TYR A 532 1.56 5.32 -25.77
CA TYR A 532 1.13 6.62 -25.27
C TYR A 532 2.08 7.74 -25.73
N ILE A 533 3.40 7.55 -25.60
CA ILE A 533 4.43 8.47 -26.10
C ILE A 533 4.21 8.72 -27.61
N PHE A 534 3.98 7.67 -28.39
CA PHE A 534 3.73 7.79 -29.82
C PHE A 534 2.49 8.64 -30.12
N ARG A 535 1.37 8.40 -29.43
CA ARG A 535 0.11 9.15 -29.60
C ARG A 535 0.27 10.62 -29.24
N VAL A 536 0.90 10.91 -28.10
CA VAL A 536 1.18 12.29 -27.62
C VAL A 536 2.09 13.00 -28.61
N THR A 537 3.19 12.37 -29.02
CA THR A 537 4.17 12.97 -29.94
C THR A 537 3.55 13.24 -31.30
N THR A 538 2.78 12.30 -31.86
CA THR A 538 2.12 12.49 -33.16
C THR A 538 1.04 13.57 -33.10
N SER A 539 0.29 13.65 -31.99
CA SER A 539 -0.68 14.71 -31.76
C SER A 539 -0.02 16.08 -31.62
N LEU A 540 1.13 16.14 -30.93
CA LEU A 540 1.95 17.35 -30.81
C LEU A 540 2.44 17.81 -32.19
N VAL A 541 2.99 16.92 -33.01
CA VAL A 541 3.43 17.24 -34.37
C VAL A 541 2.27 17.80 -35.20
N GLY A 542 1.10 17.15 -35.18
CA GLY A 542 -0.07 17.65 -35.88
C GLY A 542 -0.58 19.01 -35.35
N ASN A 543 -0.42 19.28 -34.05
CA ASN A 543 -0.78 20.57 -33.46
C ASN A 543 0.22 21.67 -33.86
N ILE A 544 1.51 21.37 -33.88
CA ILE A 544 2.52 22.27 -34.45
C ILE A 544 2.22 22.57 -35.93
N ASP A 545 1.85 21.56 -36.72
CA ASP A 545 1.45 21.76 -38.11
C ASP A 545 0.22 22.68 -38.24
N LYS A 546 -0.78 22.49 -37.38
CA LYS A 546 -1.97 23.35 -37.35
C LYS A 546 -1.62 24.78 -36.93
N LYS A 547 -0.75 24.96 -35.94
CA LYS A 547 -0.29 26.29 -35.50
C LYS A 547 0.57 26.98 -36.54
N ALA A 548 1.33 26.23 -37.34
CA ALA A 548 2.07 26.79 -38.47
C ALA A 548 1.13 27.51 -39.45
N GLU A 549 -0.16 27.18 -39.50
CA GLU A 549 -1.13 27.90 -40.34
C GLU A 549 -1.29 29.38 -40.02
N ALA A 550 -0.87 29.84 -38.83
CA ALA A 550 -0.92 31.24 -38.43
C ALA A 550 0.09 32.12 -39.19
N TYR A 551 1.15 31.56 -39.77
CA TYR A 551 2.07 32.32 -40.62
C TYR A 551 1.53 32.41 -42.04
N SER A 552 1.66 33.60 -42.62
CA SER A 552 1.21 33.89 -43.99
C SER A 552 2.20 33.41 -45.05
N ASP A 553 3.48 33.33 -44.73
CA ASP A 553 4.53 32.96 -45.68
C ASP A 553 5.00 31.51 -45.52
N ASP A 554 5.17 30.81 -46.63
CA ASP A 554 5.50 29.38 -46.66
C ASP A 554 6.84 29.07 -45.97
N LEU A 555 7.83 29.95 -46.09
CA LEU A 555 9.18 29.72 -45.57
C LEU A 555 9.18 29.67 -44.04
N THR A 556 8.51 30.62 -43.39
CA THR A 556 8.37 30.68 -41.92
C THR A 556 7.61 29.46 -41.41
N ARG A 557 6.56 29.02 -42.11
CA ARG A 557 5.80 27.80 -41.77
C ARG A 557 6.69 26.57 -41.74
N ILE A 558 7.46 26.35 -42.81
CA ILE A 558 8.34 25.17 -42.93
C ILE A 558 9.45 25.22 -41.88
N VAL A 559 10.05 26.38 -41.62
CA VAL A 559 11.09 26.55 -40.59
C VAL A 559 10.53 26.26 -39.19
N PHE A 560 9.35 26.79 -38.88
CA PHE A 560 8.68 26.55 -37.60
C PHE A 560 8.42 25.05 -37.37
N GLN A 561 7.90 24.35 -38.39
CA GLN A 561 7.67 22.90 -38.34
C GLN A 561 8.98 22.13 -38.12
N MET A 562 10.04 22.45 -38.88
CA MET A 562 11.33 21.78 -38.76
C MET A 562 11.98 22.00 -37.39
N ASN A 563 11.93 23.22 -36.85
CA ASN A 563 12.49 23.54 -35.54
C ASN A 563 11.84 22.72 -34.43
N ASN A 564 10.51 22.69 -34.40
CA ASN A 564 9.76 21.95 -33.40
C ASN A 564 9.94 20.43 -33.56
N LEU A 565 9.88 19.90 -34.79
CA LEU A 565 10.08 18.47 -35.04
C LEU A 565 11.51 18.02 -34.69
N ARG A 566 12.54 18.83 -35.00
CA ARG A 566 13.92 18.57 -34.58
C ARG A 566 14.06 18.60 -33.07
N TYR A 567 13.44 19.57 -32.39
CA TYR A 567 13.44 19.65 -30.94
C TYR A 567 12.84 18.39 -30.31
N ILE A 568 11.66 17.95 -30.79
CA ILE A 568 10.99 16.74 -30.33
C ILE A 568 11.89 15.52 -30.52
N LEU A 569 12.42 15.29 -31.73
CA LEU A 569 13.30 14.16 -32.03
C LEU A 569 14.56 14.13 -31.16
N THR A 570 15.19 15.29 -30.98
CA THR A 570 16.41 15.42 -30.18
C THR A 570 16.15 15.08 -28.72
N ASN A 571 15.04 15.57 -28.16
CA ASN A 571 14.72 15.32 -26.76
C ASN A 571 14.19 13.90 -26.52
N LEU A 572 13.46 13.29 -27.46
CA LEU A 572 13.08 11.88 -27.37
C LEU A 572 14.33 10.99 -27.25
N LYS A 573 15.39 11.31 -28.00
CA LYS A 573 16.66 10.61 -27.94
C LYS A 573 17.42 10.88 -26.64
N SER A 574 17.57 12.15 -26.24
CA SER A 574 18.41 12.53 -25.09
C SER A 574 17.83 12.10 -23.73
N THR A 575 16.51 11.98 -23.63
CA THR A 575 15.80 11.58 -22.40
C THR A 575 15.64 10.06 -22.26
N GLY A 576 16.00 9.28 -23.27
CA GLY A 576 15.76 7.83 -23.30
C GLY A 576 14.34 7.41 -23.69
N LEU A 577 13.41 8.36 -23.87
CA LEU A 577 12.02 8.07 -24.31
C LEU A 577 11.96 7.33 -25.66
N GLN A 578 12.94 7.54 -26.54
CA GLN A 578 13.04 6.83 -27.81
C GLN A 578 13.22 5.31 -27.62
N GLU A 579 13.89 4.84 -26.57
CA GLU A 579 14.08 3.42 -26.30
C GLU A 579 12.75 2.73 -25.97
N ILE A 580 11.95 3.35 -25.10
CA ILE A 580 10.59 2.89 -24.75
C ILE A 580 9.68 2.94 -25.98
N LEU A 581 9.76 4.01 -26.78
CA LEU A 581 9.00 4.12 -28.02
C LEU A 581 9.33 2.99 -29.00
N ASN A 582 10.60 2.60 -29.12
CA ASN A 582 11.03 1.51 -29.99
C ASN A 582 10.54 0.13 -29.53
N GLU A 583 10.25 -0.06 -28.24
CA GLU A 583 9.61 -1.28 -27.74
C GLU A 583 8.13 -1.42 -28.17
N TYR A 584 7.49 -0.29 -28.48
CA TYR A 584 6.17 -0.27 -29.08
C TYR A 584 6.24 -0.42 -30.61
N ASP A 585 7.02 0.44 -31.26
CA ASP A 585 7.22 0.45 -32.71
C ASP A 585 8.64 0.94 -33.04
N ASN A 586 9.51 0.01 -33.44
CA ASN A 586 10.90 0.30 -33.79
C ASN A 586 11.05 1.23 -35.00
N THR A 587 9.99 1.45 -35.79
CA THR A 587 9.98 2.37 -36.93
C THR A 587 9.44 3.75 -36.58
N ALA A 588 8.93 3.98 -35.36
CA ALA A 588 8.27 5.23 -34.99
C ALA A 588 9.21 6.45 -35.09
N ALA A 589 10.44 6.32 -34.56
CA ALA A 589 11.45 7.37 -34.66
C ALA A 589 11.89 7.62 -36.13
N GLU A 590 11.94 6.56 -36.95
CA GLU A 590 12.26 6.67 -38.37
C GLU A 590 11.18 7.40 -39.15
N LYS A 591 9.90 7.17 -38.84
CA LYS A 591 8.75 7.88 -39.43
C LYS A 591 8.84 9.39 -39.17
N LEU A 592 9.13 9.80 -37.93
CA LEU A 592 9.30 11.21 -37.57
C LEU A 592 10.53 11.83 -38.26
N ASN A 593 11.65 11.11 -38.34
CA ASN A 593 12.83 11.55 -39.09
C ASN A 593 12.55 11.69 -40.60
N LYS A 594 11.75 10.79 -41.17
CA LYS A 594 11.32 10.87 -42.57
C LYS A 594 10.54 12.16 -42.83
N ILE A 595 9.58 12.50 -41.94
CA ILE A 595 8.83 13.78 -42.02
C ILE A 595 9.81 14.96 -41.99
N LEU A 596 10.77 14.97 -41.05
CA LEU A 596 11.77 16.03 -40.97
C LEU A 596 12.59 16.15 -42.27
N ASN A 597 13.01 15.03 -42.84
CA ASN A 597 13.77 15.01 -44.09
C ASN A 597 12.94 15.50 -45.29
N GLU A 598 11.65 15.15 -45.35
CA GLU A 598 10.73 15.68 -46.35
C GLU A 598 10.56 17.20 -46.19
N SER A 599 10.39 17.70 -44.97
CA SER A 599 10.32 19.15 -44.68
C SER A 599 11.59 19.89 -45.13
N LYS A 600 12.79 19.30 -44.95
CA LYS A 600 14.04 19.88 -45.48
C LYS A 600 14.02 20.01 -47.00
N GLN A 601 13.48 19.02 -47.71
CA GLN A 601 13.35 19.08 -49.17
C GLN A 601 12.36 20.16 -49.61
N VAL A 602 11.24 20.30 -48.90
CA VAL A 602 10.25 21.37 -49.15
C VAL A 602 10.89 22.74 -48.90
N TYR A 603 11.66 22.90 -47.83
CA TYR A 603 12.42 24.11 -47.52
C TYR A 603 13.39 24.50 -48.63
N VAL A 604 14.19 23.55 -49.14
CA VAL A 604 15.14 23.79 -50.22
C VAL A 604 14.42 24.23 -51.50
N ARG A 605 13.30 23.57 -51.85
CA ARG A 605 12.48 23.97 -53.00
C ARG A 605 11.87 25.36 -52.82
N ALA A 606 11.44 25.71 -51.61
CA ALA A 606 10.93 27.06 -51.30
C ALA A 606 12.04 28.10 -51.48
N CYS A 607 13.24 27.85 -50.96
CA CYS A 607 14.41 28.73 -51.17
C CYS A 607 14.76 28.87 -52.66
N MET A 608 14.78 27.77 -53.42
CA MET A 608 15.03 27.77 -54.86
C MET A 608 13.99 28.61 -55.62
N ARG A 609 12.71 28.52 -55.24
CA ARG A 609 11.63 29.35 -55.80
C ARG A 609 11.80 30.82 -55.43
N CYS A 610 12.14 31.14 -54.19
CA CYS A 610 12.41 32.52 -53.78
C CYS A 610 13.56 33.15 -54.58
N VAL A 611 14.61 32.38 -54.90
CA VAL A 611 15.73 32.83 -55.73
C VAL A 611 15.35 32.92 -57.22
N ASN A 612 14.23 32.36 -57.67
CA ASN A 612 13.83 32.30 -59.08
C ASN A 612 14.89 31.67 -59.99
N LEU A 613 15.57 30.60 -59.52
CA LEU A 613 16.55 29.90 -60.36
C LEU A 613 15.87 29.22 -61.55
N PRO A 614 16.37 29.43 -62.79
CA PRO A 614 15.80 28.80 -63.97
C PRO A 614 16.07 27.29 -63.97
N SER A 615 15.15 26.53 -64.56
CA SER A 615 15.32 25.09 -64.77
C SER A 615 16.41 24.80 -65.82
N LEU A 616 17.04 23.62 -65.74
CA LEU A 616 18.02 23.19 -66.75
C LEU A 616 17.45 23.20 -68.17
N ALA A 617 16.15 22.90 -68.35
CA ALA A 617 15.48 22.97 -69.64
C ALA A 617 15.48 24.41 -70.21
N PHE A 618 15.18 25.39 -69.36
CA PHE A 618 15.26 26.81 -69.72
C PHE A 618 16.71 27.19 -70.08
N VAL A 619 17.70 26.76 -69.30
CA VAL A 619 19.12 27.03 -69.60
C VAL A 619 19.53 26.42 -70.94
N ASN A 620 19.05 25.21 -71.25
CA ASN A 620 19.41 24.50 -72.49
C ASN A 620 18.75 25.10 -73.74
N GLN A 621 17.58 25.75 -73.62
CA GLN A 621 16.94 26.44 -74.75
C GLN A 621 17.88 27.48 -75.39
N PHE A 622 18.67 28.19 -74.58
CA PHE A 622 19.62 29.19 -75.05
C PHE A 622 20.98 28.61 -75.45
N SER A 623 21.23 27.33 -75.19
CA SER A 623 22.49 26.66 -75.52
C SER A 623 22.58 26.19 -76.98
N GLN A 624 21.45 26.04 -77.67
CA GLN A 624 21.40 25.46 -79.01
C GLN A 624 21.51 26.49 -80.16
N ARG A 625 21.45 27.80 -79.88
CA ARG A 625 21.45 28.85 -80.92
C ARG A 625 22.64 29.81 -80.78
N ARG A 626 23.35 30.06 -81.90
CA ARG A 626 24.50 30.98 -81.95
C ARG A 626 24.14 32.46 -81.86
N GLN A 627 22.88 32.84 -82.11
CA GLN A 627 22.39 34.21 -81.95
C GLN A 627 21.03 34.24 -81.26
N MET A 628 20.93 35.08 -80.22
CA MET A 628 19.66 35.36 -79.54
C MET A 628 18.93 36.52 -80.21
N ASP A 629 17.62 36.41 -80.35
CA ASP A 629 16.75 37.51 -80.79
C ASP A 629 16.53 38.57 -79.68
N SER A 630 15.88 39.68 -80.02
CA SER A 630 15.64 40.79 -79.05
C SER A 630 14.80 40.35 -77.84
N LYS A 631 13.83 39.46 -78.05
CA LYS A 631 12.89 38.98 -77.03
C LYS A 631 13.60 38.04 -76.05
N GLU A 632 14.39 37.11 -76.56
CA GLU A 632 15.23 36.19 -75.79
C GLU A 632 16.24 36.98 -74.93
N ARG A 633 16.85 38.04 -75.49
CA ARG A 633 17.79 38.89 -74.73
C ARG A 633 17.10 39.64 -73.61
N SER A 634 15.84 40.05 -73.80
CA SER A 634 15.02 40.63 -72.73
C SER A 634 14.74 39.60 -71.65
N GLN A 635 14.29 38.41 -72.02
CA GLN A 635 14.00 37.32 -71.08
C GLN A 635 15.20 36.96 -70.21
N MET A 636 16.41 36.90 -70.78
CA MET A 636 17.63 36.63 -70.02
C MET A 636 17.94 37.74 -69.00
N LYS A 637 17.73 39.02 -69.36
CA LYS A 637 17.89 40.15 -68.44
C LYS A 637 16.86 40.12 -67.32
N ASP A 638 15.62 39.73 -67.64
CA ASP A 638 14.54 39.62 -66.67
C ASP A 638 14.83 38.50 -65.67
N VAL A 639 15.30 37.34 -66.12
CA VAL A 639 15.72 36.24 -65.23
C VAL A 639 16.85 36.67 -64.28
N TRP A 640 17.91 37.31 -64.79
CA TRP A 640 18.97 37.83 -63.91
C TRP A 640 18.47 38.88 -62.91
N THR A 641 17.51 39.73 -63.33
CA THR A 641 16.89 40.71 -62.44
C THR A 641 16.08 40.02 -61.34
N ASN A 642 15.29 39.01 -61.71
CA ASN A 642 14.49 38.21 -60.79
C ASN A 642 15.35 37.39 -59.83
N ILE A 643 16.51 36.88 -60.27
CA ILE A 643 17.47 36.20 -59.39
C ILE A 643 18.04 37.17 -58.36
N ASN A 644 18.50 38.34 -58.79
CA ASN A 644 19.07 39.34 -57.87
C ASN A 644 18.05 39.83 -56.84
N GLN A 645 16.82 40.09 -57.27
CA GLN A 645 15.72 40.44 -56.37
C GLN A 645 15.35 39.27 -55.45
N GLY A 646 15.26 38.06 -56.01
CA GLY A 646 14.93 36.84 -55.29
C GLY A 646 15.91 36.52 -54.15
N ILE A 647 17.22 36.64 -54.41
CA ILE A 647 18.26 36.47 -53.38
C ILE A 647 18.12 37.53 -52.29
N SER A 648 17.90 38.79 -52.67
CA SER A 648 17.76 39.89 -51.70
C SER A 648 16.52 39.69 -50.82
N ASN A 649 15.42 39.23 -51.42
CA ASN A 649 14.18 38.91 -50.71
C ASN A 649 14.35 37.70 -49.79
N LEU A 650 15.01 36.63 -50.25
CA LEU A 650 15.30 35.46 -49.44
C LEU A 650 16.17 35.82 -48.22
N MET A 651 17.24 36.60 -48.41
CA MET A 651 18.09 37.07 -47.31
C MET A 651 17.28 37.90 -46.31
N LYS A 652 16.40 38.79 -46.79
CA LYS A 652 15.54 39.62 -45.93
C LYS A 652 14.54 38.76 -45.14
N GLN A 653 13.86 37.82 -45.78
CA GLN A 653 12.93 36.91 -45.11
C GLN A 653 13.66 36.07 -44.07
N HIS A 654 14.77 35.43 -44.46
CA HIS A 654 15.52 34.56 -43.57
C HIS A 654 16.19 35.31 -42.41
N SER A 655 16.48 36.61 -42.54
CA SER A 655 17.01 37.43 -41.42
C SER A 655 16.05 37.57 -40.24
N GLN A 656 14.76 37.29 -40.46
CA GLN A 656 13.72 37.31 -39.42
C GLN A 656 13.49 35.92 -38.80
N LEU A 657 14.13 34.88 -39.32
CA LEU A 657 13.95 33.49 -38.89
C LEU A 657 15.10 33.04 -37.99
N SER A 658 14.78 32.16 -37.05
CA SER A 658 15.76 31.54 -36.17
C SER A 658 15.69 30.03 -36.28
N ILE A 659 16.85 29.38 -36.42
CA ILE A 659 16.98 27.90 -36.40
C ILE A 659 17.97 27.57 -35.27
N PRO A 660 17.48 27.30 -34.04
CA PRO A 660 18.34 27.16 -32.88
C PRO A 660 19.28 25.95 -32.97
N ASP A 661 18.78 24.82 -33.48
CA ASP A 661 19.51 23.56 -33.55
C ASP A 661 20.69 23.63 -34.53
N LYS A 662 21.89 23.35 -34.05
CA LYS A 662 23.13 23.47 -34.83
C LYS A 662 23.17 22.45 -35.95
N GLU A 663 22.86 21.19 -35.67
CA GLU A 663 22.95 20.10 -36.64
C GLU A 663 21.96 20.31 -37.79
N LEU A 664 20.72 20.72 -37.49
CA LEU A 664 19.73 21.08 -38.50
C LEU A 664 20.21 22.23 -39.39
N ARG A 665 20.84 23.27 -38.84
CA ARG A 665 21.43 24.35 -39.65
C ARG A 665 22.52 23.84 -40.58
N GLU A 666 23.39 22.96 -40.09
CA GLU A 666 24.48 22.40 -40.90
C GLU A 666 23.95 21.50 -42.03
N GLU A 667 22.94 20.68 -41.75
CA GLU A 667 22.25 19.83 -42.72
C GLU A 667 21.51 20.66 -43.80
N LEU A 668 20.77 21.69 -43.39
CA LEU A 668 20.07 22.59 -44.32
C LEU A 668 21.05 23.34 -45.22
N ARG A 669 22.17 23.82 -44.67
CA ARG A 669 23.24 24.46 -45.43
C ARG A 669 23.83 23.52 -46.47
N ALA A 670 24.11 22.28 -46.10
CA ALA A 670 24.62 21.26 -47.02
C ALA A 670 23.61 20.99 -48.15
N CYS A 671 22.32 20.87 -47.83
CA CYS A 671 21.25 20.69 -48.82
C CYS A 671 21.13 21.90 -49.77
N LEU A 672 21.09 23.13 -49.26
CA LEU A 672 21.03 24.34 -50.09
C LEU A 672 22.24 24.44 -51.02
N THR A 673 23.44 24.19 -50.48
CA THR A 673 24.71 24.19 -51.23
C THR A 673 24.66 23.16 -52.36
N ARG A 674 24.25 21.93 -52.06
CA ARG A 674 24.19 20.82 -53.03
C ARG A 674 23.19 21.08 -54.16
N GLU A 675 22.03 21.65 -53.85
CA GLU A 675 20.95 21.77 -54.84
C GLU A 675 20.99 23.10 -55.62
N LEU A 676 21.27 24.25 -54.97
CA LEU A 676 21.16 25.56 -55.62
C LEU A 676 22.46 25.96 -56.35
N ILE A 677 23.64 25.61 -55.83
CA ILE A 677 24.92 26.07 -56.42
C ILE A 677 25.13 25.50 -57.82
N PRO A 678 24.95 24.19 -58.09
CA PRO A 678 25.15 23.67 -59.44
C PRO A 678 24.22 24.32 -60.47
N LEU A 679 22.98 24.62 -60.08
CA LEU A 679 22.01 25.29 -60.94
C LEU A 679 22.41 26.74 -61.22
N TYR A 680 22.80 27.48 -60.18
CA TYR A 680 23.30 28.86 -60.33
C TYR A 680 24.57 28.90 -61.19
N GLN A 681 25.53 28.02 -60.92
CA GLN A 681 26.79 27.93 -61.66
C GLN A 681 26.56 27.59 -63.13
N THR A 682 25.74 26.58 -63.42
CA THR A 682 25.41 26.21 -64.80
C THR A 682 24.77 27.39 -65.56
N PHE A 683 23.84 28.10 -64.91
CA PHE A 683 23.20 29.27 -65.52
C PHE A 683 24.16 30.45 -65.69
N HIS A 684 25.02 30.70 -64.70
CA HIS A 684 26.05 31.73 -64.70
C HIS A 684 27.04 31.52 -65.85
N ASP A 685 27.62 30.33 -65.94
CA ASP A 685 28.66 30.00 -66.93
C ASP A 685 28.08 30.03 -68.35
N ARG A 686 26.83 29.56 -68.52
CA ARG A 686 26.12 29.68 -69.80
C ARG A 686 25.85 31.14 -70.17
N SER A 687 25.44 31.96 -69.22
CA SER A 687 25.17 33.40 -69.44
C SER A 687 26.43 34.18 -69.84
N LEU A 688 27.61 33.74 -69.39
CA LEU A 688 28.89 34.33 -69.81
C LEU A 688 29.26 33.99 -71.26
N GLN A 689 28.85 32.82 -71.74
CA GLN A 689 29.09 32.37 -73.12
C GLN A 689 28.11 32.99 -74.12
N THR A 690 26.94 33.44 -73.67
CA THR A 690 25.88 33.95 -74.55
C THR A 690 25.85 35.50 -74.60
N PRO A 691 25.93 36.15 -75.77
CA PRO A 691 25.94 37.61 -75.88
C PRO A 691 24.54 38.22 -75.77
N PHE A 692 23.98 38.29 -74.55
CA PHE A 692 22.64 38.83 -74.31
C PHE A 692 22.60 40.34 -73.95
N THR A 693 23.73 40.91 -73.53
CA THR A 693 23.86 42.33 -73.17
C THR A 693 25.30 42.84 -73.31
N SER A 694 25.46 44.13 -73.59
CA SER A 694 26.75 44.83 -73.58
C SER A 694 27.21 45.26 -72.18
N ARG A 695 26.32 45.25 -71.17
CA ARG A 695 26.63 45.64 -69.77
C ARG A 695 26.39 44.47 -68.81
N ARG A 696 27.28 43.49 -68.82
CA ARG A 696 27.13 42.23 -68.06
C ARG A 696 27.08 42.44 -66.54
N GLU A 697 27.92 43.33 -66.02
CA GLU A 697 28.03 43.64 -64.58
C GLU A 697 26.73 44.18 -63.96
N LYS A 698 25.85 44.78 -64.77
CA LYS A 698 24.53 45.25 -64.30
C LYS A 698 23.62 44.08 -63.88
N TYR A 699 23.75 42.94 -64.55
CA TYR A 699 22.83 41.79 -64.41
C TYR A 699 23.48 40.63 -63.65
N ILE A 700 24.72 40.29 -63.97
CA ILE A 700 25.50 39.25 -63.28
C ILE A 700 26.24 39.91 -62.13
N LYS A 701 25.59 40.01 -60.97
CA LYS A 701 26.10 40.77 -59.81
C LYS A 701 26.98 39.96 -58.86
N MET A 702 26.96 38.62 -58.95
CA MET A 702 27.70 37.76 -58.03
C MET A 702 28.26 36.53 -58.74
N THR A 703 29.46 36.13 -58.35
CA THR A 703 30.08 34.87 -58.78
C THR A 703 29.42 33.67 -58.08
N PRO A 704 29.60 32.43 -58.58
CA PRO A 704 29.13 31.23 -57.87
C PRO A 704 29.68 31.09 -56.45
N ALA A 705 30.94 31.51 -56.22
CA ALA A 705 31.55 31.51 -54.90
C ALA A 705 30.89 32.53 -53.95
N GLU A 706 30.60 33.74 -54.43
CA GLU A 706 29.88 34.76 -53.65
C GLU A 706 28.43 34.34 -53.37
N PHE A 707 27.77 33.67 -54.32
CA PHE A 707 26.44 33.09 -54.12
C PHE A 707 26.45 32.04 -53.01
N GLN A 708 27.44 31.14 -53.00
CA GLN A 708 27.64 30.17 -51.93
C GLN A 708 27.87 30.84 -50.57
N ILE A 709 28.69 31.88 -50.50
CA ILE A 709 28.92 32.64 -49.27
C ILE A 709 27.60 33.24 -48.76
N LYS A 710 26.78 33.82 -49.64
CA LYS A 710 25.46 34.36 -49.26
C LYS A 710 24.51 33.27 -48.77
N LEU A 711 24.47 32.11 -49.41
CA LEU A 711 23.67 30.97 -48.94
C LEU A 711 24.11 30.49 -47.56
N ASN A 712 25.42 30.44 -47.30
CA ASN A 712 25.96 30.07 -45.99
C ASN A 712 25.62 31.11 -44.90
N GLN A 713 25.55 32.39 -45.26
CA GLN A 713 25.18 33.47 -44.34
C GLN A 713 23.71 33.37 -43.87
N LEU A 714 22.81 32.77 -44.65
CA LEU A 714 21.40 32.55 -44.25
C LEU A 714 21.32 31.86 -42.88
N LEU A 715 22.17 30.86 -42.64
CA LEU A 715 22.10 29.99 -41.46
C LEU A 715 23.14 30.35 -40.37
N GLY A 716 23.67 31.58 -40.40
CA GLY A 716 24.42 32.16 -39.27
C GLY A 716 25.87 31.70 -39.11
N LEU A 717 26.55 31.25 -40.17
CA LEU A 717 28.00 31.07 -40.18
C LEU A 717 28.63 31.95 -41.24
N VAL A 718 29.16 33.11 -40.82
CA VAL A 718 30.17 33.81 -41.60
C VAL A 718 31.39 32.89 -41.63
N PRO A 719 31.96 32.54 -42.79
CA PRO A 719 33.25 31.86 -42.84
C PRO A 719 34.22 32.72 -42.02
N GLN A 720 34.85 32.16 -40.99
CA GLN A 720 36.03 32.80 -40.44
C GLN A 720 37.03 32.91 -41.58
N ALA A 721 37.09 34.10 -42.19
CA ALA A 721 38.19 34.45 -43.05
C ALA A 721 39.43 34.24 -42.19
N ALA A 722 40.28 33.30 -42.62
CA ALA A 722 41.61 33.14 -42.10
C ALA A 722 42.29 34.51 -42.16
N LYS A 723 42.30 35.21 -41.03
CA LYS A 723 43.23 36.31 -40.82
C LYS A 723 44.54 35.64 -40.46
N SER A 724 45.36 35.50 -41.49
CA SER A 724 46.82 35.38 -41.43
C SER A 724 47.41 36.26 -40.34
#